data_AF-A0AA36GYV4-F1
#
_entry.id   AF-A0AA36GYV4-F1
#
_cell.length_a   1.000
_cell.length_b   1.000
_cell.length_c   1.000
_cell.angle_alpha   90.00
_cell.angle_beta   90.00
_cell.angle_gamma   90.00
#
_symmetry.space_group_name_H-M   'P 1'
#
loop_
_entity.id
_entity.type
_entity.pdbx_description
1 polymer ?
#
loop_
_entity_poly.entity_id
_entity_poly.type
_entity_poly.pdbx_seq_one_letter_code
_entity_poly.pdbx_strand_id
1 'polypeptide(L)'
;MGNILVSMTEWTAQQFAVTFVWVYVVLLAIQRFIFDKPWGAQARCRKAIETNEKTRASGFDEFRSRVATNDTAVIERRKEILSWSLLELRDRLQKDDLNATQALEAYVWKAMEVQERLNCCIEVIKEAFDTANEADKNWSGKTQKPPLYGVPFSVKGNFYMPGYDCCVGLAKFLDQPRLEECTLVTHLRNIGAIPFVITNVPQALISFVCSNSVYGTTSNPHDVKRSPGGSSGGEGALFMAGGTAFGTGSDLAGSLRIPAAFCGFVTLKPTEGRFVVENTHPGVPGRSRLALSFGFYTHTVENQVALLRNVIGDPEYRKIVPRSIPAPLNEKILHDTAKLRIGYFDDDGFCPPVPCVKRCVQETVERLRQEGHELVRFTVPDVDEMVQILYKLITSDGGSYLQALYGNDVVDPYMKEFVMMLKIPRCIRYVASCLLHKISPQLSALCSAYVSNLEDLRYTQERCDDYRLKFTEYWKRLGIDALICPTFPVPAVPHQYPSRMSTAATYTALFNLLDFPAGAVPAGKVTAQDDDDLLNEAKYPTGYNIVLKTMRDAASKSVGLPLSVQVVTLPYEEEKCLRVMSEVENVWKDDHSTEDLVVLRTLVYAKHFKVTQETIHFQFGYEDEPSRTKMNLIKHEKKLGGEDFPAQVPSRPSKAIIYGGSVIVPDVYSSEHIASHGGYGYYMSDRQDRVNRLLFPDEATTESEVPPLSEVGREWSEKTPVYERLYLSPEETVFLSIDSNMLEVSESKRILTPDELWSRMKELGGSNFLKRYAVYRYLRRCGWCVRSGLPYGCQYLIYRGSPGSHHAAAGVKIETQIEPRFFIGLNRALTNMKKALVIMTPIIPDGLNTSTQRCVDSVHISISTSTTMFIERKMNELKAKDGNELSKDKDMKDKPKEKPKPSNALSDFDLPLLDFVLVMGSSTFEDKTCWKHANMCNNLRFSEVVLGVSNSLEPSKSQLSN
;
A
#
# COMPACT_ATOMS: atom_id res chain seq x y z
N MET A 1 38.91 -52.38 34.31
CA MET A 1 38.12 -52.63 33.07
C MET A 1 36.82 -51.83 33.03
N GLY A 2 36.01 -51.76 34.10
CA GLY A 2 34.73 -51.01 34.11
C GLY A 2 34.82 -49.53 33.71
N ASN A 3 35.82 -48.78 34.21
CA ASN A 3 35.97 -47.35 33.88
C ASN A 3 36.43 -47.08 32.43
N ILE A 4 37.08 -48.06 31.79
CA ILE A 4 37.50 -47.95 30.38
C ILE A 4 36.28 -48.13 29.47
N LEU A 5 35.39 -49.07 29.81
CA LEU A 5 34.13 -49.28 29.09
C LEU A 5 33.20 -48.07 29.18
N VAL A 6 33.07 -47.41 30.35
CA VAL A 6 32.22 -46.24 30.53
C VAL A 6 32.73 -45.03 29.72
N SER A 7 34.04 -44.76 29.72
CA SER A 7 34.61 -43.66 28.93
C SER A 7 34.54 -43.93 27.42
N MET A 8 34.66 -45.19 26.99
CA MET A 8 34.46 -45.57 25.58
C MET A 8 33.00 -45.40 25.17
N THR A 9 32.03 -45.69 26.04
CA THR A 9 30.60 -45.46 25.76
C THR A 9 30.22 -43.98 25.72
N GLU A 10 30.79 -43.13 26.58
CA GLU A 10 30.53 -41.68 26.55
C GLU A 10 31.20 -41.00 25.35
N TRP A 11 32.42 -41.41 25.01
CA TRP A 11 33.13 -40.91 23.82
C TRP A 11 32.43 -41.34 22.52
N THR A 12 31.98 -42.59 22.43
CA THR A 12 31.19 -43.05 21.29
C THR A 12 29.83 -42.36 21.23
N ALA A 13 29.14 -42.12 22.35
CA ALA A 13 27.88 -41.37 22.38
C ALA A 13 28.04 -39.90 21.92
N GLN A 14 29.12 -39.21 22.32
CA GLN A 14 29.43 -37.86 21.84
C GLN A 14 29.78 -37.86 20.34
N GLN A 15 30.57 -38.82 19.86
CA GLN A 15 30.89 -38.94 18.43
C GLN A 15 29.66 -39.29 17.60
N PHE A 16 28.77 -40.16 18.10
CA PHE A 16 27.47 -40.44 17.49
C PHE A 16 26.58 -39.20 17.47
N ALA A 17 26.49 -38.41 18.55
CA ALA A 17 25.70 -37.19 18.58
C ALA A 17 26.23 -36.13 17.59
N VAL A 18 27.55 -35.93 17.53
CA VAL A 18 28.19 -34.99 16.59
C VAL A 18 28.00 -35.47 15.15
N THR A 19 28.14 -36.77 14.90
CA THR A 19 27.95 -37.35 13.56
C THR A 19 26.47 -37.33 13.16
N PHE A 20 25.53 -37.52 14.08
CA PHE A 20 24.10 -37.42 13.83
C PHE A 20 23.69 -35.97 13.53
N VAL A 21 24.26 -34.99 14.25
CA VAL A 21 24.08 -33.57 13.93
C VAL A 21 24.66 -33.25 12.55
N TRP A 22 25.85 -33.75 12.21
CA TRP A 22 26.44 -33.54 10.89
C TRP A 22 25.68 -34.24 9.76
N VAL A 23 25.24 -35.48 9.96
CA VAL A 23 24.40 -36.22 9.02
C VAL A 23 23.06 -35.52 8.87
N TYR A 24 22.46 -35.01 9.95
CA TYR A 24 21.23 -34.22 9.88
C TYR A 24 21.43 -32.89 9.16
N VAL A 25 22.53 -32.18 9.40
CA VAL A 25 22.89 -30.94 8.68
C VAL A 25 23.15 -31.22 7.19
N VAL A 26 23.83 -32.33 6.86
CA VAL A 26 24.09 -32.75 5.48
C VAL A 26 22.81 -33.23 4.81
N LEU A 27 21.94 -33.96 5.50
CA LEU A 27 20.63 -34.36 4.98
C LEU A 27 19.71 -33.15 4.79
N LEU A 28 19.75 -32.15 5.67
CA LEU A 28 19.05 -30.87 5.47
C LEU A 28 19.65 -30.06 4.31
N ALA A 29 20.97 -30.10 4.13
CA ALA A 29 21.65 -29.44 3.01
C ALA A 29 21.32 -30.14 1.68
N ILE A 30 21.30 -31.48 1.65
CA ILE A 30 20.90 -32.30 0.52
C ILE A 30 19.39 -32.14 0.23
N GLN A 31 18.55 -32.10 1.27
CA GLN A 31 17.11 -31.83 1.13
C GLN A 31 16.88 -30.43 0.55
N ARG A 32 17.62 -29.41 1.00
CA ARG A 32 17.64 -28.07 0.38
C ARG A 32 18.13 -28.11 -1.06
N PHE A 33 19.16 -28.89 -1.35
CA PHE A 33 19.74 -28.96 -2.69
C PHE A 33 18.83 -29.70 -3.70
N ILE A 34 18.11 -30.72 -3.24
CA ILE A 34 17.27 -31.59 -4.07
C ILE A 34 15.82 -31.08 -4.17
N PHE A 35 15.22 -30.63 -3.07
CA PHE A 35 13.78 -30.30 -2.99
C PHE A 35 13.49 -28.79 -2.99
N ASP A 36 14.41 -27.93 -2.52
CA ASP A 36 14.29 -26.47 -2.63
C ASP A 36 14.93 -25.97 -3.93
N LYS A 37 14.63 -26.58 -5.08
CA LYS A 37 15.01 -25.97 -6.38
C LYS A 37 14.22 -24.66 -6.55
N PRO A 38 14.82 -23.46 -6.43
CA PRO A 38 14.11 -22.18 -6.44
C PRO A 38 13.84 -21.69 -7.86
N TRP A 39 13.87 -22.58 -8.85
CA TRP A 39 14.01 -22.23 -10.26
C TRP A 39 12.72 -21.70 -10.89
N GLY A 40 11.58 -21.76 -10.18
CA GLY A 40 10.30 -21.23 -10.65
C GLY A 40 9.75 -20.09 -9.78
N ALA A 41 9.35 -20.37 -8.54
CA ALA A 41 8.59 -19.41 -7.73
C ALA A 41 9.41 -18.20 -7.27
N GLN A 42 10.61 -18.40 -6.72
CA GLN A 42 11.47 -17.28 -6.30
C GLN A 42 12.03 -16.51 -7.49
N ALA A 43 12.32 -17.17 -8.62
CA ALA A 43 12.67 -16.50 -9.86
C ALA A 43 11.54 -15.60 -10.37
N ARG A 44 10.29 -16.08 -10.35
CA ARG A 44 9.09 -15.26 -10.64
C ARG A 44 8.96 -14.08 -9.69
N CYS A 45 9.14 -14.30 -8.38
CA CYS A 45 9.11 -13.24 -7.38
C CYS A 45 10.17 -12.17 -7.65
N ARG A 46 11.42 -12.57 -7.94
CA ARG A 46 12.50 -11.63 -8.29
C ARG A 46 12.18 -10.81 -9.54
N LYS A 47 11.65 -11.46 -10.59
CA LYS A 47 11.22 -10.77 -11.81
C LYS A 47 10.07 -9.78 -11.55
N ALA A 48 9.11 -10.16 -10.70
CA ALA A 48 8.02 -9.27 -10.29
C ALA A 48 8.56 -8.06 -9.51
N ILE A 49 9.48 -8.27 -8.57
CA ILE A 49 10.17 -7.20 -7.82
C ILE A 49 10.88 -6.26 -8.80
N GLU A 50 11.68 -6.79 -9.74
CA GLU A 50 12.39 -5.98 -10.74
C GLU A 50 11.45 -5.15 -11.63
N THR A 51 10.28 -5.70 -11.97
CA THR A 51 9.28 -5.00 -12.78
C THR A 51 8.60 -3.91 -11.97
N ASN A 52 8.19 -4.22 -10.74
CA ASN A 52 7.58 -3.28 -9.80
C ASN A 52 8.53 -2.12 -9.48
N GLU A 53 9.81 -2.37 -9.24
CA GLU A 53 10.79 -1.31 -8.92
C GLU A 53 10.95 -0.31 -10.08
N LYS A 54 10.89 -0.77 -11.34
CA LYS A 54 10.91 0.13 -12.51
C LYS A 54 9.68 1.03 -12.56
N THR A 55 8.49 0.47 -12.34
CA THR A 55 7.24 1.24 -12.32
C THR A 55 7.23 2.26 -11.18
N ARG A 56 7.64 1.83 -10.00
CA ARG A 56 7.77 2.64 -8.79
C ARG A 56 8.75 3.80 -8.97
N ALA A 57 9.94 3.53 -9.50
CA ALA A 57 10.93 4.56 -9.79
C ALA A 57 10.39 5.62 -10.77
N SER A 58 9.72 5.17 -11.83
CA SER A 58 9.07 6.08 -12.79
C SER A 58 7.99 6.96 -12.16
N GLY A 59 7.21 6.42 -11.20
CA GLY A 59 6.20 7.19 -10.48
C GLY A 59 6.83 8.29 -9.62
N PHE A 60 7.89 7.96 -8.87
CA PHE A 60 8.63 8.96 -8.10
C PHE A 60 9.29 10.03 -8.99
N ASP A 61 9.85 9.63 -10.14
CA ASP A 61 10.42 10.58 -11.11
C ASP A 61 9.36 11.53 -11.68
N GLU A 62 8.16 11.02 -11.97
CA GLU A 62 7.04 11.85 -12.40
C GLU A 62 6.68 12.88 -11.32
N PHE A 63 6.47 12.45 -10.07
CA PHE A 63 6.14 13.36 -8.97
C PHE A 63 7.25 14.39 -8.74
N ARG A 64 8.53 13.97 -8.75
CA ARG A 64 9.68 14.88 -8.67
C ARG A 64 9.66 15.91 -9.78
N SER A 65 9.41 15.50 -11.03
CA SER A 65 9.39 16.41 -12.17
C SER A 65 8.27 17.45 -12.08
N ARG A 66 7.09 17.08 -11.57
CA ARG A 66 5.94 17.98 -11.41
C ARG A 66 6.20 19.09 -10.40
N VAL A 67 6.99 18.81 -9.36
CA VAL A 67 7.31 19.79 -8.31
C VAL A 67 8.72 20.36 -8.44
N ALA A 68 9.50 19.97 -9.45
CA ALA A 68 10.85 20.49 -9.65
C ALA A 68 10.80 21.99 -9.93
N THR A 69 11.55 22.77 -9.16
CA THR A 69 11.69 24.21 -9.36
C THR A 69 12.99 24.71 -8.76
N ASN A 70 13.59 25.71 -9.40
CA ASN A 70 14.73 26.48 -8.88
C ASN A 70 14.30 27.87 -8.39
N ASP A 71 13.01 28.20 -8.48
CA ASP A 71 12.48 29.48 -8.02
C ASP A 71 12.47 29.53 -6.48
N THR A 72 13.25 30.45 -5.92
CA THR A 72 13.37 30.64 -4.48
C THR A 72 12.04 31.04 -3.85
N ALA A 73 11.21 31.84 -4.51
CA ALA A 73 9.92 32.26 -3.98
C ALA A 73 8.94 31.07 -3.84
N VAL A 74 8.94 30.17 -4.82
CA VAL A 74 8.13 28.94 -4.76
C VAL A 74 8.62 28.01 -3.64
N ILE A 75 9.93 27.86 -3.48
CA ILE A 75 10.53 27.05 -2.41
C ILE A 75 10.16 27.62 -1.04
N GLU A 76 10.31 28.93 -0.83
CA GLU A 76 9.95 29.56 0.44
C GLU A 76 8.45 29.46 0.73
N ARG A 77 7.59 29.60 -0.28
CA ARG A 77 6.14 29.38 -0.12
C ARG A 77 5.81 27.95 0.27
N ARG A 78 6.48 26.94 -0.32
CA ARG A 78 6.30 25.54 0.08
C ARG A 78 6.75 25.28 1.51
N LYS A 79 7.89 25.85 1.91
CA LYS A 79 8.36 25.78 3.32
C LYS A 79 7.36 26.41 4.28
N GLU A 80 6.78 27.56 3.91
CA GLU A 80 5.72 28.20 4.68
C GLU A 80 4.50 27.27 4.84
N ILE A 81 4.02 26.68 3.73
CA ILE A 81 2.89 25.73 3.76
C ILE A 81 3.17 24.53 4.69
N LEU A 82 4.37 23.96 4.58
CA LEU A 82 4.81 22.82 5.41
C LEU A 82 5.06 23.19 6.87
N SER A 83 5.16 24.48 7.19
CA SER A 83 5.35 24.97 8.56
C SER A 83 4.05 24.99 9.36
N TRP A 84 2.90 25.06 8.69
CA TRP A 84 1.60 25.13 9.36
C TRP A 84 1.25 23.82 10.08
N SER A 85 0.50 23.94 11.17
CA SER A 85 -0.19 22.80 11.77
C SER A 85 -1.29 22.26 10.84
N LEU A 86 -1.76 21.05 11.10
CA LEU A 86 -2.86 20.45 10.33
C LEU A 86 -4.12 21.33 10.35
N LEU A 87 -4.48 21.89 11.50
CA LEU A 87 -5.65 22.77 11.63
C LEU A 87 -5.46 24.09 10.89
N GLU A 88 -4.27 24.70 10.97
CA GLU A 88 -3.97 25.92 10.22
C GLU A 88 -3.99 25.69 8.70
N LEU A 89 -3.41 24.57 8.23
CA LEU A 89 -3.45 24.15 6.83
C LEU A 89 -4.89 24.01 6.36
N ARG A 90 -5.71 23.27 7.12
CA ARG A 90 -7.15 23.10 6.85
C ARG A 90 -7.85 24.46 6.79
N ASP A 91 -7.64 25.32 7.78
CA ASP A 91 -8.36 26.60 7.87
C ASP A 91 -8.01 27.55 6.72
N ARG A 92 -6.74 27.54 6.26
CA ARG A 92 -6.32 28.30 5.08
C ARG A 92 -6.96 27.77 3.79
N LEU A 93 -7.05 26.45 3.64
CA LEU A 93 -7.79 25.81 2.53
C LEU A 93 -9.28 26.17 2.57
N GLN A 94 -9.88 26.23 3.76
CA GLN A 94 -11.27 26.66 3.91
C GLN A 94 -11.47 28.12 3.47
N LYS A 95 -10.52 29.00 3.79
CA LYS A 95 -10.58 30.45 3.51
C LYS A 95 -10.15 30.89 2.10
N ASP A 96 -9.72 29.96 1.24
CA ASP A 96 -9.11 30.26 -0.07
C ASP A 96 -7.78 31.04 0.01
N ASP A 97 -7.11 31.04 1.18
CA ASP A 97 -5.73 31.55 1.34
C ASP A 97 -4.69 30.61 0.71
N LEU A 98 -5.12 29.37 0.46
CA LEU A 98 -4.39 28.27 -0.15
C LEU A 98 -5.41 27.42 -0.91
N ASN A 99 -5.03 26.86 -2.06
CA ASN A 99 -5.84 25.87 -2.77
C ASN A 99 -5.25 24.45 -2.65
N ALA A 100 -6.03 23.44 -3.05
CA ALA A 100 -5.66 22.03 -2.90
C ALA A 100 -4.41 21.68 -3.73
N THR A 101 -4.27 22.23 -4.93
CA THR A 101 -3.10 21.98 -5.77
C THR A 101 -1.81 22.53 -5.14
N GLN A 102 -1.83 23.74 -4.58
CA GLN A 102 -0.69 24.32 -3.88
C GLN A 102 -0.31 23.51 -2.63
N ALA A 103 -1.30 23.05 -1.86
CA ALA A 103 -1.07 22.18 -0.71
C ALA A 103 -0.40 20.87 -1.16
N LEU A 104 -0.97 20.21 -2.17
CA LEU A 104 -0.43 18.96 -2.69
C LEU A 104 0.99 19.13 -3.24
N GLU A 105 1.28 20.18 -3.99
CA GLU A 105 2.62 20.46 -4.52
C GLU A 105 3.66 20.60 -3.41
N ALA A 106 3.33 21.29 -2.31
CA ALA A 106 4.22 21.45 -1.17
C ALA A 106 4.53 20.11 -0.49
N TYR A 107 3.50 19.28 -0.26
CA TYR A 107 3.66 17.98 0.37
C TYR A 107 4.32 16.95 -0.56
N VAL A 108 4.04 16.95 -1.86
CA VAL A 108 4.74 16.09 -2.84
C VAL A 108 6.22 16.47 -2.91
N TRP A 109 6.54 17.77 -2.93
CA TRP A 109 7.92 18.26 -2.91
C TRP A 109 8.68 17.71 -1.69
N LYS A 110 8.09 17.80 -0.49
CA LYS A 110 8.73 17.27 0.72
C LYS A 110 8.76 15.74 0.74
N ALA A 111 7.69 15.06 0.34
CA ALA A 111 7.61 13.61 0.36
C ALA A 111 8.65 12.96 -0.54
N MET A 112 8.96 13.53 -1.71
CA MET A 112 9.96 12.99 -2.61
C MET A 112 11.39 13.14 -2.05
N GLU A 113 11.68 14.25 -1.39
CA GLU A 113 12.93 14.47 -0.66
C GLU A 113 13.08 13.46 0.49
N VAL A 114 12.02 13.26 1.27
CA VAL A 114 12.00 12.29 2.37
C VAL A 114 12.14 10.86 1.84
N GLN A 115 11.47 10.53 0.74
CA GLN A 115 11.51 9.22 0.12
C GLN A 115 12.93 8.84 -0.31
N GLU A 116 13.68 9.79 -0.89
CA GLU A 116 15.08 9.57 -1.29
C GLU A 116 15.98 9.24 -0.09
N ARG A 117 15.73 9.86 1.06
CA ARG A 117 16.52 9.66 2.27
C ARG A 117 16.11 8.41 3.07
N LEU A 118 14.81 8.16 3.18
CA LEU A 118 14.25 7.22 4.17
C LEU A 118 13.60 5.98 3.56
N ASN A 119 13.29 5.98 2.25
CA ASN A 119 12.60 4.88 1.58
C ASN A 119 11.28 4.47 2.29
N CYS A 120 10.42 5.44 2.55
CA CYS A 120 9.17 5.30 3.31
C CYS A 120 7.91 5.12 2.46
N CYS A 121 7.97 5.39 1.15
CA CYS A 121 6.87 5.27 0.19
C CYS A 121 7.09 4.06 -0.72
N ILE A 122 6.01 3.32 -1.00
CA ILE A 122 6.02 2.20 -1.94
C ILE A 122 5.52 2.60 -3.32
N GLU A 123 4.63 3.60 -3.40
CA GLU A 123 4.02 4.05 -4.65
C GLU A 123 3.46 5.47 -4.51
N VAL A 124 3.39 6.20 -5.62
CA VAL A 124 2.68 7.49 -5.70
C VAL A 124 1.28 7.29 -6.28
N ILE A 125 0.31 8.07 -5.80
CA ILE A 125 -1.05 8.01 -6.32
C ILE A 125 -1.13 8.97 -7.51
N LYS A 126 -1.02 8.44 -8.73
CA LYS A 126 -0.85 9.19 -9.99
C LYS A 126 -1.96 10.20 -10.23
N GLU A 127 -3.18 9.89 -9.82
CA GLU A 127 -4.35 10.76 -9.94
C GLU A 127 -4.43 11.86 -8.86
N ALA A 128 -3.47 11.98 -7.93
CA ALA A 128 -3.56 12.95 -6.84
C ALA A 128 -3.62 14.41 -7.33
N PHE A 129 -2.81 14.78 -8.33
CA PHE A 129 -2.83 16.12 -8.91
C PHE A 129 -4.13 16.42 -9.67
N ASP A 130 -4.68 15.43 -10.37
CA ASP A 130 -5.96 15.59 -11.06
C ASP A 130 -7.09 15.75 -10.04
N THR A 131 -7.04 14.98 -8.95
CA THR A 131 -7.96 15.08 -7.82
C THR A 131 -7.89 16.46 -7.15
N ALA A 132 -6.68 17.00 -6.93
CA ALA A 132 -6.49 18.34 -6.37
C ALA A 132 -7.06 19.44 -7.28
N ASN A 133 -6.74 19.37 -8.58
CA ASN A 133 -7.26 20.32 -9.57
C ASN A 133 -8.79 20.27 -9.69
N GLU A 134 -9.38 19.07 -9.62
CA GLU A 134 -10.83 18.91 -9.62
C GLU A 134 -11.46 19.44 -8.32
N ALA A 135 -10.84 19.19 -7.18
CA ALA A 135 -11.27 19.75 -5.90
C ALA A 135 -11.27 21.28 -5.96
N ASP A 136 -10.21 21.89 -6.50
CA ASP A 136 -10.12 23.35 -6.67
C ASP A 136 -11.24 23.90 -7.56
N LYS A 137 -11.54 23.25 -8.69
CA LYS A 137 -12.64 23.67 -9.57
C LYS A 137 -14.01 23.59 -8.88
N ASN A 138 -14.22 22.57 -8.05
CA ASN A 138 -15.51 22.32 -7.42
C ASN A 138 -15.76 23.20 -6.20
N TRP A 139 -14.71 23.51 -5.44
CA TRP A 139 -14.82 24.08 -4.10
C TRP A 139 -14.22 25.48 -3.93
N SER A 140 -13.33 25.95 -4.81
CA SER A 140 -12.76 27.31 -4.70
C SER A 140 -13.85 28.38 -4.73
N GLY A 141 -13.79 29.34 -3.81
CA GLY A 141 -14.79 30.42 -3.69
C GLY A 141 -16.17 29.99 -3.17
N LYS A 142 -16.36 28.71 -2.81
CA LYS A 142 -17.58 28.24 -2.14
C LYS A 142 -17.55 28.62 -0.67
N THR A 143 -18.68 29.09 -0.15
CA THR A 143 -18.84 29.45 1.26
C THR A 143 -18.83 28.25 2.21
N GLN A 144 -19.13 27.05 1.70
CA GLN A 144 -19.11 25.81 2.46
C GLN A 144 -18.36 24.75 1.65
N LYS A 145 -17.26 24.26 2.20
CA LYS A 145 -16.41 23.23 1.61
C LYS A 145 -16.40 21.97 2.48
N PRO A 146 -15.99 20.81 1.94
CA PRO A 146 -15.80 19.61 2.73
C PRO A 146 -14.80 19.82 3.89
N PRO A 147 -14.96 19.13 5.04
CA PRO A 147 -14.17 19.35 6.25
C PRO A 147 -12.64 19.27 6.07
N LEU A 148 -12.16 18.40 5.18
CA LEU A 148 -10.74 18.21 4.89
C LEU A 148 -10.39 18.58 3.44
N TYR A 149 -11.18 19.46 2.81
CA TYR A 149 -10.93 19.94 1.46
C TYR A 149 -9.46 20.29 1.23
N GLY A 150 -8.85 19.61 0.27
CA GLY A 150 -7.49 19.87 -0.21
C GLY A 150 -6.36 19.39 0.69
N VAL A 151 -6.65 18.80 1.86
CA VAL A 151 -5.62 18.35 2.81
C VAL A 151 -4.95 17.07 2.29
N PRO A 152 -3.63 17.07 1.99
CA PRO A 152 -2.93 15.87 1.51
C PRO A 152 -2.68 14.86 2.65
N PHE A 153 -2.85 13.56 2.39
CA PHE A 153 -2.55 12.52 3.38
C PHE A 153 -1.92 11.25 2.78
N SER A 154 -1.25 10.48 3.63
CA SER A 154 -0.59 9.22 3.28
C SER A 154 -1.44 8.00 3.65
N VAL A 155 -1.32 6.96 2.83
CA VAL A 155 -2.08 5.70 2.97
C VAL A 155 -1.13 4.56 3.32
N LYS A 156 -1.39 3.84 4.42
CA LYS A 156 -0.59 2.67 4.78
C LYS A 156 -0.69 1.57 3.71
N GLY A 157 0.43 0.95 3.33
CA GLY A 157 0.52 -0.09 2.29
C GLY A 157 -0.22 -1.41 2.55
N ASN A 158 -1.07 -1.49 3.59
CA ASN A 158 -2.02 -2.59 3.78
C ASN A 158 -3.47 -2.20 3.49
N PHE A 159 -3.74 -0.97 3.06
CA PHE A 159 -5.08 -0.51 2.68
C PHE A 159 -5.29 -0.75 1.18
N TYR A 160 -6.44 -1.31 0.81
CA TYR A 160 -6.72 -1.56 -0.59
C TYR A 160 -6.98 -0.23 -1.32
N MET A 161 -6.29 -0.05 -2.45
CA MET A 161 -6.38 1.11 -3.32
C MET A 161 -6.58 0.62 -4.75
N PRO A 162 -7.73 0.90 -5.40
CA PRO A 162 -7.99 0.41 -6.74
C PRO A 162 -6.91 0.85 -7.73
N GLY A 163 -6.37 -0.10 -8.48
CA GLY A 163 -5.29 0.15 -9.45
C GLY A 163 -3.88 0.11 -8.87
N TYR A 164 -3.74 -0.07 -7.55
CA TYR A 164 -2.46 -0.18 -6.85
C TYR A 164 -2.33 -1.54 -6.16
N ASP A 165 -1.12 -2.08 -6.13
CA ASP A 165 -0.87 -3.35 -5.43
C ASP A 165 -0.87 -3.15 -3.91
N CYS A 166 -1.52 -4.10 -3.21
CA CYS A 166 -1.45 -4.22 -1.76
C CYS A 166 -0.70 -5.50 -1.41
N CYS A 167 0.61 -5.53 -1.67
CA CYS A 167 1.40 -6.75 -1.56
C CYS A 167 1.93 -7.05 -0.15
N VAL A 168 1.83 -6.09 0.78
CA VAL A 168 2.35 -6.19 2.16
C VAL A 168 3.79 -6.71 2.25
N GLY A 169 4.64 -6.36 1.28
CA GLY A 169 6.04 -6.77 1.20
C GLY A 169 6.27 -8.22 0.76
N LEU A 170 5.26 -8.88 0.20
CA LEU A 170 5.33 -10.24 -0.36
C LEU A 170 5.27 -10.16 -1.89
N ALA A 171 6.33 -10.58 -2.56
CA ALA A 171 6.45 -10.46 -4.01
C ALA A 171 5.38 -11.27 -4.75
N LYS A 172 4.88 -12.36 -4.14
CA LYS A 172 3.80 -13.17 -4.73
C LYS A 172 2.45 -12.47 -4.79
N PHE A 173 2.31 -11.29 -4.19
CA PHE A 173 1.10 -10.46 -4.24
C PHE A 173 1.25 -9.22 -5.13
N LEU A 174 2.36 -9.10 -5.87
CA LEU A 174 2.48 -8.12 -6.95
C LEU A 174 1.60 -8.49 -8.15
N ASP A 175 1.28 -7.48 -8.94
CA ASP A 175 0.41 -7.54 -10.12
C ASP A 175 -1.00 -8.10 -9.82
N GLN A 176 -1.47 -7.88 -8.59
CA GLN A 176 -2.76 -8.37 -8.07
C GLN A 176 -3.53 -7.25 -7.36
N PRO A 177 -3.79 -6.11 -8.02
CA PRO A 177 -4.49 -5.00 -7.41
C PRO A 177 -5.92 -5.42 -7.03
N ARG A 178 -6.35 -5.00 -5.85
CA ARG A 178 -7.73 -5.17 -5.39
C ARG A 178 -8.63 -4.14 -6.07
N LEU A 179 -9.90 -4.49 -6.23
CA LEU A 179 -10.90 -3.60 -6.83
C LEU A 179 -11.61 -2.76 -5.77
N GLU A 180 -11.64 -3.29 -4.55
CA GLU A 180 -12.19 -2.63 -3.38
C GLU A 180 -11.26 -1.52 -2.91
N GLU A 181 -11.83 -0.38 -2.51
CA GLU A 181 -11.09 0.67 -1.81
C GLU A 181 -11.29 0.54 -0.29
N CYS A 182 -10.24 0.85 0.46
CA CYS A 182 -10.28 0.97 1.91
C CYS A 182 -11.36 1.99 2.33
N THR A 183 -12.29 1.54 3.17
CA THR A 183 -13.43 2.37 3.62
C THR A 183 -13.02 3.68 4.28
N LEU A 184 -11.89 3.70 5.01
CA LEU A 184 -11.33 4.93 5.57
C LEU A 184 -10.83 5.88 4.48
N VAL A 185 -10.15 5.37 3.44
CA VAL A 185 -9.67 6.19 2.33
C VAL A 185 -10.84 6.76 1.54
N THR A 186 -11.84 5.94 1.21
CA THR A 186 -13.08 6.40 0.56
C THR A 186 -13.73 7.54 1.35
N HIS A 187 -13.87 7.39 2.67
CA HIS A 187 -14.46 8.42 3.52
C HIS A 187 -13.65 9.73 3.52
N LEU A 188 -12.33 9.64 3.73
CA LEU A 188 -11.45 10.80 3.75
C LEU A 188 -11.51 11.57 2.41
N ARG A 189 -11.56 10.85 1.28
CA ARG A 189 -11.77 11.45 -0.06
C ARG A 189 -13.13 12.14 -0.17
N ASN A 190 -14.21 11.50 0.32
CA ASN A 190 -15.56 12.07 0.29
C ASN A 190 -15.66 13.38 1.07
N ILE A 191 -14.88 13.53 2.15
CA ILE A 191 -14.79 14.77 2.93
C ILE A 191 -13.66 15.71 2.45
N GLY A 192 -13.12 15.47 1.25
CA GLY A 192 -12.27 16.39 0.50
C GLY A 192 -10.76 16.23 0.68
N ALA A 193 -10.29 15.25 1.46
CA ALA A 193 -8.87 14.99 1.63
C ALA A 193 -8.26 14.29 0.39
N ILE A 194 -6.96 14.48 0.16
CA ILE A 194 -6.28 14.02 -1.07
C ILE A 194 -5.21 12.97 -0.72
N PRO A 195 -5.45 11.67 -1.00
CA PRO A 195 -4.41 10.66 -0.84
C PRO A 195 -3.40 10.81 -1.97
N PHE A 196 -2.10 10.84 -1.66
CA PHE A 196 -1.07 11.09 -2.68
C PHE A 196 0.11 10.10 -2.70
N VAL A 197 0.33 9.34 -1.62
CA VAL A 197 1.34 8.28 -1.54
C VAL A 197 0.85 7.09 -0.73
N ILE A 198 1.36 5.91 -1.07
CA ILE A 198 1.20 4.69 -0.30
C ILE A 198 2.52 4.39 0.40
N THR A 199 2.49 4.09 1.70
CA THR A 199 3.70 3.94 2.54
C THR A 199 4.10 2.50 2.82
N ASN A 200 5.38 2.33 3.11
CA ASN A 200 6.01 1.02 3.29
C ASN A 200 5.62 0.34 4.61
N VAL A 201 5.67 -0.99 4.57
CA VAL A 201 5.31 -1.88 5.68
C VAL A 201 6.31 -3.03 5.78
N PRO A 202 6.51 -3.64 6.95
CA PRO A 202 7.26 -4.88 7.07
C PRO A 202 6.62 -6.00 6.24
N GLN A 203 7.47 -6.93 5.80
CA GLN A 203 7.01 -8.13 5.12
C GLN A 203 5.96 -8.88 5.95
N ALA A 204 4.78 -9.10 5.37
CA ALA A 204 3.62 -9.74 5.98
C ALA A 204 2.97 -9.00 7.17
N LEU A 205 3.33 -7.74 7.43
CA LEU A 205 2.84 -6.91 8.55
C LEU A 205 3.21 -7.40 9.96
N ILE A 206 3.91 -8.53 10.10
CA ILE A 206 4.16 -9.20 11.39
C ILE A 206 5.56 -8.87 11.95
N SER A 207 5.89 -7.59 11.97
CA SER A 207 7.17 -7.11 12.49
C SER A 207 7.11 -5.63 12.85
N PHE A 208 8.10 -5.18 13.60
CA PHE A 208 8.37 -3.76 13.85
C PHE A 208 9.72 -3.30 13.27
N VAL A 209 10.38 -4.11 12.42
CA VAL A 209 11.36 -3.58 11.44
C VAL A 209 10.62 -3.28 10.14
N CYS A 210 10.54 -2.03 9.71
CA CYS A 210 9.90 -1.68 8.44
C CYS A 210 10.78 -2.03 7.23
N SER A 211 10.92 -3.31 6.94
CA SER A 211 11.67 -3.84 5.79
C SER A 211 10.93 -4.98 5.12
N ASN A 212 11.04 -5.04 3.79
CA ASN A 212 10.60 -6.18 3.01
C ASN A 212 11.44 -6.37 1.74
N SER A 213 11.30 -7.54 1.12
CA SER A 213 12.07 -7.92 -0.08
C SER A 213 11.64 -7.19 -1.35
N VAL A 214 10.48 -6.52 -1.35
CA VAL A 214 9.91 -5.85 -2.53
C VAL A 214 10.38 -4.40 -2.62
N TYR A 215 10.21 -3.62 -1.55
CA TYR A 215 10.45 -2.19 -1.50
C TYR A 215 11.67 -1.81 -0.64
N GLY A 216 12.33 -2.79 -0.03
CA GLY A 216 13.50 -2.56 0.82
C GLY A 216 13.14 -2.04 2.22
N THR A 217 14.14 -1.43 2.85
CA THR A 217 14.11 -1.00 4.26
C THR A 217 13.79 0.49 4.37
N THR A 218 12.82 0.83 5.24
CA THR A 218 12.54 2.21 5.64
C THR A 218 13.36 2.59 6.86
N SER A 219 13.95 3.78 6.85
CA SER A 219 14.82 4.29 7.92
C SER A 219 14.13 5.30 8.83
N ASN A 220 14.58 5.40 10.08
CA ASN A 220 14.06 6.35 11.04
C ASN A 220 14.51 7.78 10.67
N PRO A 221 13.62 8.79 10.74
CA PRO A 221 13.95 10.18 10.41
C PRO A 221 15.03 10.78 11.33
N HIS A 222 15.14 10.31 12.58
CA HIS A 222 16.13 10.78 13.57
C HIS A 222 17.50 10.13 13.40
N ASP A 223 17.55 8.89 12.93
CA ASP A 223 18.80 8.15 12.66
C ASP A 223 18.56 7.09 11.57
N VAL A 224 19.17 7.29 10.40
CA VAL A 224 18.98 6.42 9.24
C VAL A 224 19.45 4.97 9.47
N LYS A 225 20.27 4.72 10.49
CA LYS A 225 20.74 3.36 10.85
C LYS A 225 19.72 2.60 11.71
N ARG A 226 18.65 3.27 12.14
CA ARG A 226 17.62 2.73 13.04
C ARG A 226 16.29 2.57 12.33
N SER A 227 15.48 1.67 12.88
CA SER A 227 14.14 1.39 12.40
C SER A 227 13.18 2.50 12.82
N PRO A 228 12.23 2.90 11.96
CA PRO A 228 11.12 3.77 12.35
C PRO A 228 10.05 3.02 13.16
N GLY A 229 10.24 1.73 13.45
CA GLY A 229 9.22 0.89 14.07
C GLY A 229 8.29 0.28 13.02
N GLY A 230 7.24 -0.42 13.47
CA GLY A 230 6.28 -1.01 12.55
C GLY A 230 5.07 -1.63 13.26
N SER A 231 4.06 -2.11 12.52
CA SER A 231 4.09 -2.31 11.06
C SER A 231 3.81 -1.08 10.19
N SER A 232 3.53 0.09 10.77
CA SER A 232 3.31 1.33 10.01
C SER A 232 4.57 2.20 9.93
N GLY A 233 5.74 1.60 9.73
CA GLY A 233 7.01 2.35 9.77
C GLY A 233 7.17 3.36 8.62
N GLY A 234 6.62 3.07 7.45
CA GLY A 234 6.57 4.02 6.33
C GLY A 234 5.80 5.29 6.68
N GLU A 235 4.61 5.15 7.27
CA GLU A 235 3.82 6.28 7.77
C GLU A 235 4.59 7.08 8.81
N GLY A 236 5.15 6.41 9.83
CA GLY A 236 5.86 7.09 10.91
C GLY A 236 7.08 7.86 10.42
N ALA A 237 7.85 7.28 9.49
CA ALA A 237 9.00 7.94 8.87
C ALA A 237 8.61 9.14 8.00
N LEU A 238 7.61 8.97 7.14
CA LEU A 238 7.14 10.03 6.24
C LEU A 238 6.54 11.20 7.04
N PHE A 239 5.67 10.89 8.00
CA PHE A 239 4.98 11.88 8.83
C PHE A 239 5.97 12.73 9.63
N MET A 240 6.89 12.10 10.36
CA MET A 240 7.85 12.85 11.18
C MET A 240 8.87 13.63 10.40
N ALA A 241 9.16 13.23 9.16
CA ALA A 241 10.00 14.01 8.27
C ALA A 241 9.24 15.15 7.57
N GLY A 242 7.96 15.37 7.90
CA GLY A 242 7.12 16.44 7.35
C GLY A 242 6.60 16.15 5.94
N GLY A 243 6.68 14.91 5.47
CA GLY A 243 6.31 14.51 4.12
C GLY A 243 4.82 14.29 3.90
N THR A 244 3.97 14.40 4.93
CA THR A 244 2.50 14.30 4.83
C THR A 244 1.84 15.14 5.94
N ALA A 245 0.63 15.66 5.72
CA ALA A 245 -0.05 16.48 6.73
C ALA A 245 -0.58 15.64 7.90
N PHE A 246 -1.03 14.43 7.59
CA PHE A 246 -1.34 13.37 8.54
C PHE A 246 -1.24 12.01 7.84
N GLY A 247 -1.11 10.96 8.63
CA GLY A 247 -1.06 9.58 8.14
C GLY A 247 -2.18 8.72 8.68
N THR A 248 -2.40 7.56 8.04
CA THR A 248 -3.40 6.57 8.45
C THR A 248 -2.74 5.24 8.77
N GLY A 249 -3.26 4.49 9.73
CA GLY A 249 -2.64 3.20 10.08
C GLY A 249 -3.57 2.22 10.76
N SER A 250 -2.97 1.07 11.11
CA SER A 250 -3.63 -0.05 11.77
C SER A 250 -2.75 -0.61 12.88
N ASP A 251 -3.37 -1.20 13.91
CA ASP A 251 -2.72 -1.70 15.13
C ASP A 251 -3.38 -3.01 15.60
N LEU A 252 -2.62 -4.12 15.50
CA LEU A 252 -2.99 -5.43 16.05
C LEU A 252 -2.16 -5.81 17.29
N ALA A 253 -0.97 -5.24 17.43
CA ALA A 253 -0.03 -5.52 18.51
C ALA A 253 0.89 -4.33 18.82
N GLY A 254 0.51 -3.12 18.42
CA GLY A 254 1.33 -1.90 18.53
C GLY A 254 1.65 -1.20 17.23
N SER A 255 1.11 -1.63 16.08
CA SER A 255 1.52 -1.10 14.78
C SER A 255 1.22 0.39 14.53
N LEU A 256 0.39 1.05 15.35
CA LEU A 256 0.31 2.53 15.41
C LEU A 256 1.32 3.08 16.41
N ARG A 257 1.37 2.49 17.62
CA ARG A 257 2.07 3.01 18.80
C ARG A 257 3.60 2.79 18.78
N ILE A 258 4.09 1.71 18.19
CA ILE A 258 5.54 1.43 18.09
C ILE A 258 6.22 2.45 17.14
N PRO A 259 5.69 2.73 15.93
CA PRO A 259 6.20 3.84 15.13
C PRO A 259 6.13 5.19 15.85
N ALA A 260 5.03 5.47 16.57
CA ALA A 260 4.88 6.69 17.36
C ALA A 260 5.96 6.81 18.44
N ALA A 261 6.29 5.72 19.13
CA ALA A 261 7.37 5.68 20.11
C ALA A 261 8.76 5.89 19.50
N PHE A 262 9.02 5.28 18.34
CA PHE A 262 10.34 5.31 17.71
C PHE A 262 10.63 6.62 16.97
N CYS A 263 9.58 7.27 16.49
CA CYS A 263 9.70 8.48 15.68
C CYS A 263 9.21 9.74 16.42
N GLY A 264 8.50 9.62 17.54
CA GLY A 264 8.14 10.75 18.40
C GLY A 264 6.95 11.58 17.91
N PHE A 265 5.76 10.96 17.83
CA PHE A 265 4.50 11.65 17.52
C PHE A 265 3.31 11.10 18.31
N VAL A 266 2.17 11.77 18.19
CA VAL A 266 0.92 11.39 18.83
C VAL A 266 0.14 10.41 17.94
N THR A 267 -0.41 9.37 18.58
CA THR A 267 -1.41 8.50 17.96
C THR A 267 -2.34 7.90 19.01
N LEU A 268 -3.53 7.50 18.58
CA LEU A 268 -4.49 6.75 19.38
C LEU A 268 -4.86 5.46 18.66
N LYS A 269 -4.85 4.35 19.39
CA LYS A 269 -5.52 3.09 19.06
C LYS A 269 -6.85 3.01 19.84
N PRO A 270 -8.01 3.31 19.25
CA PRO A 270 -9.33 3.09 19.87
C PRO A 270 -9.62 1.63 20.25
N THR A 271 -10.72 1.40 20.94
CA THR A 271 -11.39 0.09 21.00
C THR A 271 -11.82 -0.34 19.59
N GLU A 272 -11.67 -1.63 19.24
CA GLU A 272 -11.90 -2.14 17.86
C GLU A 272 -13.28 -1.74 17.30
N GLY A 273 -14.32 -1.80 18.13
CA GLY A 273 -15.67 -1.41 17.72
C GLY A 273 -15.89 0.09 17.48
N ARG A 274 -15.02 0.97 17.99
CA ARG A 274 -15.18 2.43 17.89
C ARG A 274 -14.69 2.98 16.55
N PHE A 275 -13.64 2.39 15.97
CA PHE A 275 -13.08 2.79 14.69
C PHE A 275 -12.81 1.55 13.83
N VAL A 276 -13.86 1.09 13.14
CA VAL A 276 -13.82 -0.09 12.26
C VAL A 276 -13.47 0.34 10.84
N VAL A 277 -12.43 -0.28 10.24
CA VAL A 277 -12.08 -0.09 8.83
C VAL A 277 -12.15 -1.43 8.09
N GLU A 278 -12.83 -1.44 6.95
CA GLU A 278 -12.96 -2.57 6.04
C GLU A 278 -12.10 -2.38 4.77
N ASN A 279 -11.92 -3.45 4.00
CA ASN A 279 -11.11 -3.50 2.78
C ASN A 279 -9.62 -3.18 3.02
N THR A 280 -9.04 -3.90 3.97
CA THR A 280 -7.60 -3.87 4.26
C THR A 280 -7.03 -5.28 4.26
N HIS A 281 -5.74 -5.42 3.94
CA HIS A 281 -5.02 -6.67 4.10
C HIS A 281 -4.77 -6.93 5.59
N PRO A 282 -5.33 -8.01 6.18
CA PRO A 282 -5.28 -8.23 7.62
C PRO A 282 -3.91 -8.76 8.09
N GLY A 283 -3.05 -9.17 7.16
CA GLY A 283 -1.79 -9.88 7.46
C GLY A 283 -2.09 -11.34 7.78
N VAL A 284 -2.83 -11.58 8.86
CA VAL A 284 -3.31 -12.91 9.29
C VAL A 284 -4.86 -12.91 9.33
N PRO A 285 -5.54 -13.79 8.56
CA PRO A 285 -6.99 -13.89 8.54
C PRO A 285 -7.52 -14.67 9.75
N GLY A 286 -8.83 -14.60 10.00
CA GLY A 286 -9.47 -15.39 11.07
C GLY A 286 -9.02 -14.97 12.47
N ARG A 287 -8.97 -13.66 12.72
CA ARG A 287 -8.53 -13.06 13.98
C ARG A 287 -9.39 -13.56 15.15
N SER A 288 -8.72 -14.08 16.18
CA SER A 288 -9.33 -14.55 17.42
C SER A 288 -9.67 -13.36 18.35
N ARG A 289 -9.53 -13.48 19.67
CA ARG A 289 -9.76 -12.42 20.68
C ARG A 289 -8.66 -11.33 20.71
N LEU A 290 -8.08 -10.96 19.57
CA LEU A 290 -7.10 -9.87 19.45
C LEU A 290 -7.70 -8.72 18.63
N ALA A 291 -7.89 -7.59 19.29
CA ALA A 291 -8.52 -6.42 18.69
C ALA A 291 -7.62 -5.75 17.64
N LEU A 292 -8.12 -5.61 16.42
CA LEU A 292 -7.51 -4.77 15.39
C LEU A 292 -8.17 -3.40 15.42
N SER A 293 -7.37 -2.36 15.54
CA SER A 293 -7.86 -0.99 15.48
C SER A 293 -7.13 -0.16 14.42
N PHE A 294 -7.67 1.00 14.14
CA PHE A 294 -7.16 1.96 13.17
C PHE A 294 -7.03 3.34 13.81
N GLY A 295 -6.24 4.22 13.20
CA GLY A 295 -5.98 5.53 13.77
C GLY A 295 -5.18 6.43 12.84
N PHE A 296 -4.93 7.64 13.34
CA PHE A 296 -4.17 8.68 12.66
C PHE A 296 -2.84 8.96 13.36
N TYR A 297 -1.91 9.53 12.60
CA TYR A 297 -0.66 10.09 13.11
C TYR A 297 -0.72 11.60 13.06
N THR A 298 -0.47 12.24 14.20
CA THR A 298 -0.56 13.68 14.38
C THR A 298 0.55 14.20 15.28
N HIS A 299 0.81 15.51 15.20
CA HIS A 299 1.82 16.15 16.05
C HIS A 299 1.29 16.48 17.44
N THR A 300 -0.02 16.68 17.57
CA THR A 300 -0.65 17.08 18.83
C THR A 300 -1.92 16.28 19.10
N VAL A 301 -2.31 16.18 20.37
CA VAL A 301 -3.57 15.54 20.75
C VAL A 301 -4.78 16.27 20.18
N GLU A 302 -4.72 17.60 20.06
CA GLU A 302 -5.76 18.41 19.43
C GLU A 302 -5.99 18.01 17.96
N ASN A 303 -4.92 17.82 17.19
CA ASN A 303 -4.99 17.34 15.81
C ASN A 303 -5.60 15.93 15.74
N GLN A 304 -5.26 15.06 16.71
CA GLN A 304 -5.84 13.72 16.80
C GLN A 304 -7.35 13.78 17.02
N VAL A 305 -7.82 14.59 17.96
CA VAL A 305 -9.26 14.80 18.23
C VAL A 305 -9.96 15.30 16.96
N ALA A 306 -9.38 16.30 16.28
CA ALA A 306 -9.97 16.87 15.07
C ALA A 306 -10.16 15.85 13.95
N LEU A 307 -9.19 14.97 13.69
CA LEU A 307 -9.32 13.91 12.70
C LEU A 307 -10.33 12.84 13.15
N LEU A 308 -10.28 12.42 14.41
CA LEU A 308 -11.21 11.41 14.94
C LEU A 308 -12.67 11.87 14.91
N ARG A 309 -12.95 13.17 15.10
CA ARG A 309 -14.32 13.73 14.96
C ARG A 309 -14.94 13.49 13.58
N ASN A 310 -14.12 13.38 12.53
CA ASN A 310 -14.61 13.11 11.18
C ASN A 310 -14.99 11.64 10.96
N VAL A 311 -14.76 10.75 11.94
CA VAL A 311 -14.96 9.30 11.77
C VAL A 311 -15.78 8.70 12.91
N ILE A 312 -15.38 8.96 14.16
CA ILE A 312 -16.01 8.38 15.35
C ILE A 312 -17.39 9.00 15.54
N GLY A 313 -18.42 8.16 15.41
CA GLY A 313 -19.82 8.57 15.51
C GLY A 313 -20.32 9.42 14.33
N ASP A 314 -19.52 9.58 13.28
CA ASP A 314 -19.91 10.32 12.08
C ASP A 314 -20.98 9.55 11.26
N PRO A 315 -22.14 10.16 10.97
CA PRO A 315 -23.19 9.51 10.21
C PRO A 315 -22.79 9.11 8.79
N GLU A 316 -21.94 9.90 8.11
CA GLU A 316 -21.52 9.60 6.74
C GLU A 316 -20.55 8.42 6.72
N TYR A 317 -19.62 8.36 7.68
CA TYR A 317 -18.74 7.19 7.83
C TYR A 317 -19.53 5.92 8.11
N ARG A 318 -20.59 6.01 8.94
CA ARG A 318 -21.46 4.87 9.25
C ARG A 318 -22.22 4.35 8.03
N LYS A 319 -22.56 5.19 7.05
CA LYS A 319 -23.16 4.72 5.79
C LYS A 319 -22.22 3.80 5.02
N ILE A 320 -20.90 4.04 5.12
CA ILE A 320 -19.85 3.21 4.51
C ILE A 320 -19.57 1.98 5.39
N VAL A 321 -19.51 2.16 6.71
CA VAL A 321 -19.20 1.10 7.69
C VAL A 321 -20.30 0.99 8.76
N PRO A 322 -21.40 0.26 8.48
CA PRO A 322 -22.55 0.16 9.41
C PRO A 322 -22.21 -0.46 10.77
N ARG A 323 -21.10 -1.19 10.87
CA ARG A 323 -20.61 -1.84 12.09
C ARG A 323 -19.89 -0.91 13.06
N SER A 324 -19.47 0.28 12.60
CA SER A 324 -18.91 1.30 13.49
C SER A 324 -19.97 1.73 14.52
N ILE A 325 -19.60 2.13 15.73
CA ILE A 325 -20.56 2.57 16.76
C ILE A 325 -21.00 4.02 16.50
N PRO A 326 -22.31 4.35 16.59
CA PRO A 326 -22.83 5.69 16.31
C PRO A 326 -22.72 6.59 17.55
N ALA A 327 -21.57 6.57 18.23
CA ALA A 327 -21.33 7.37 19.43
C ALA A 327 -20.26 8.42 19.09
N PRO A 328 -20.63 9.69 18.89
CA PRO A 328 -19.67 10.76 18.64
C PRO A 328 -18.78 10.97 19.87
N LEU A 329 -17.68 11.68 19.69
CA LEU A 329 -16.80 12.03 20.80
C LEU A 329 -17.55 12.90 21.83
N ASN A 330 -17.49 12.51 23.09
CA ASN A 330 -18.04 13.27 24.21
C ASN A 330 -17.17 14.48 24.58
N GLU A 331 -17.56 15.66 24.11
CA GLU A 331 -16.86 16.93 24.36
C GLU A 331 -16.73 17.29 25.84
N LYS A 332 -17.67 16.87 26.69
CA LYS A 332 -17.59 17.16 28.13
C LYS A 332 -16.42 16.43 28.79
N ILE A 333 -16.12 15.21 28.33
CA ILE A 333 -15.01 14.41 28.86
C ILE A 333 -13.68 14.91 28.30
N LEU A 334 -13.64 15.26 27.00
CA LEU A 334 -12.44 15.80 26.35
C LEU A 334 -11.94 17.09 27.03
N HIS A 335 -12.87 17.95 27.45
CA HIS A 335 -12.57 19.24 28.07
C HIS A 335 -12.69 19.23 29.60
N ASP A 336 -12.82 18.05 30.22
CA ASP A 336 -12.86 17.94 31.67
C ASP A 336 -11.49 18.30 32.27
N THR A 337 -11.51 19.13 33.32
CA THR A 337 -10.33 19.61 34.04
C THR A 337 -10.22 19.04 35.45
N ALA A 338 -11.17 18.17 35.85
CA ALA A 338 -11.13 17.50 37.14
C ALA A 338 -9.83 16.71 37.32
N LYS A 339 -9.29 16.71 38.54
CA LYS A 339 -8.09 15.92 38.86
C LYS A 339 -8.42 14.42 38.75
N LEU A 340 -7.47 13.70 38.18
CA LEU A 340 -7.61 12.29 37.85
C LEU A 340 -6.83 11.43 38.82
N ARG A 341 -7.28 10.19 38.98
CA ARG A 341 -6.54 9.12 39.62
C ARG A 341 -5.91 8.23 38.56
N ILE A 342 -4.61 8.38 38.33
CA ILE A 342 -3.89 7.73 37.23
C ILE A 342 -3.04 6.59 37.79
N GLY A 343 -3.32 5.37 37.35
CA GLY A 343 -2.45 4.23 37.58
C GLY A 343 -1.14 4.38 36.79
N TYR A 344 -0.04 3.82 37.26
CA TYR A 344 1.18 3.72 36.44
C TYR A 344 2.01 2.47 36.74
N PHE A 345 2.64 1.91 35.72
CA PHE A 345 3.71 0.93 35.86
C PHE A 345 4.87 1.28 34.94
N ASP A 346 6.09 0.97 35.38
CA ASP A 346 7.33 1.20 34.64
C ASP A 346 8.12 -0.10 34.41
N ASP A 347 7.46 -1.25 34.63
CA ASP A 347 7.94 -2.60 34.38
C ASP A 347 6.71 -3.51 34.24
N ASP A 348 6.56 -4.21 33.11
CA ASP A 348 5.47 -5.15 32.86
C ASP A 348 5.69 -6.51 33.55
N GLY A 349 6.84 -6.72 34.20
CA GLY A 349 7.22 -7.97 34.84
C GLY A 349 7.71 -9.05 33.87
N PHE A 350 7.83 -8.75 32.58
CA PHE A 350 8.26 -9.68 31.53
C PHE A 350 9.46 -9.19 30.76
N CYS A 351 9.38 -7.98 30.21
CA CYS A 351 10.44 -7.30 29.46
C CYS A 351 10.75 -5.96 30.16
N PRO A 352 11.55 -5.96 31.24
CA PRO A 352 11.90 -4.73 31.94
C PRO A 352 12.44 -3.67 30.95
N PRO A 353 11.95 -2.43 31.00
CA PRO A 353 12.37 -1.41 30.06
C PRO A 353 13.78 -0.92 30.39
N VAL A 354 14.48 -0.44 29.37
CA VAL A 354 15.81 0.16 29.53
C VAL A 354 15.74 1.48 30.32
N PRO A 355 16.84 1.94 30.93
CA PRO A 355 16.84 3.07 31.86
C PRO A 355 16.15 4.34 31.33
N CYS A 356 16.40 4.74 30.08
CA CYS A 356 15.77 5.94 29.51
C CYS A 356 14.24 5.86 29.48
N VAL A 357 13.69 4.70 29.12
CA VAL A 357 12.24 4.49 29.05
C VAL A 357 11.63 4.47 30.45
N LYS A 358 12.29 3.79 31.40
CA LYS A 358 11.85 3.77 32.80
C LYS A 358 11.83 5.18 33.39
N ARG A 359 12.90 5.95 33.17
CA ARG A 359 13.04 7.35 33.59
C ARG A 359 11.94 8.22 32.98
N CYS A 360 11.70 8.13 31.68
CA CYS A 360 10.65 8.87 30.98
C CYS A 360 9.26 8.69 31.61
N VAL A 361 8.89 7.45 31.96
CA VAL A 361 7.62 7.17 32.67
C VAL A 361 7.63 7.79 34.06
N GLN A 362 8.71 7.65 34.82
CA GLN A 362 8.82 8.18 36.18
C GLN A 362 8.76 9.71 36.21
N GLU A 363 9.44 10.39 35.28
CA GLU A 363 9.38 11.84 35.12
C GLU A 363 7.97 12.31 34.75
N THR A 364 7.30 11.62 33.82
CA THR A 364 5.91 11.92 33.47
C THR A 364 4.98 11.80 34.68
N VAL A 365 5.12 10.73 35.45
CA VAL A 365 4.36 10.49 36.69
C VAL A 365 4.58 11.61 37.70
N GLU A 366 5.83 12.03 37.89
CA GLU A 366 6.17 13.09 38.84
C GLU A 366 5.62 14.45 38.39
N ARG A 367 5.71 14.78 37.10
CA ARG A 367 5.13 16.02 36.56
C ARG A 367 3.61 16.06 36.70
N LEU A 368 2.91 14.96 36.40
CA LEU A 368 1.47 14.88 36.62
C LEU A 368 1.08 14.98 38.09
N ARG A 369 1.92 14.45 39.00
CA ARG A 369 1.72 14.62 40.45
C ARG A 369 1.85 16.08 40.86
N GLN A 370 2.80 16.82 40.28
CA GLN A 370 2.97 18.27 40.51
C GLN A 370 1.79 19.09 40.01
N GLU A 371 1.15 18.66 38.92
CA GLU A 371 -0.13 19.20 38.44
C GLU A 371 -1.33 18.80 39.31
N GLY A 372 -1.14 18.02 40.38
CA GLY A 372 -2.18 17.68 41.36
C GLY A 372 -3.04 16.47 41.01
N HIS A 373 -2.63 15.63 40.05
CA HIS A 373 -3.24 14.33 39.83
C HIS A 373 -2.82 13.33 40.92
N GLU A 374 -3.67 12.34 41.23
CA GLU A 374 -3.31 11.23 42.11
C GLU A 374 -2.64 10.13 41.28
N LEU A 375 -1.43 9.72 41.65
CA LEU A 375 -0.65 8.72 40.92
C LEU A 375 -0.52 7.44 41.75
N VAL A 376 -1.08 6.34 41.26
CA VAL A 376 -1.16 5.05 41.97
C VAL A 376 -0.32 4.00 41.27
N ARG A 377 0.51 3.25 42.02
CA ARG A 377 1.27 2.15 41.44
C ARG A 377 0.33 1.05 40.93
N PHE A 378 0.52 0.62 39.69
CA PHE A 378 -0.16 -0.50 39.07
C PHE A 378 0.84 -1.65 38.87
N THR A 379 0.35 -2.88 39.00
CA THR A 379 1.12 -4.11 38.73
C THR A 379 0.31 -4.94 37.75
N VAL A 380 0.91 -5.32 36.64
CA VAL A 380 0.24 -6.13 35.62
C VAL A 380 -0.13 -7.50 36.22
N PRO A 381 -1.41 -7.90 36.24
CA PRO A 381 -1.83 -9.19 36.78
C PRO A 381 -1.41 -10.34 35.86
N ASP A 382 -0.97 -11.46 36.45
CA ASP A 382 -0.64 -12.74 35.81
C ASP A 382 0.08 -12.64 34.46
N VAL A 383 1.26 -12.02 34.49
CA VAL A 383 2.07 -11.73 33.31
C VAL A 383 2.36 -12.99 32.47
N ASP A 384 2.64 -14.13 33.10
CA ASP A 384 2.88 -15.39 32.40
C ASP A 384 1.63 -15.86 31.62
N GLU A 385 0.44 -15.74 32.23
CA GLU A 385 -0.82 -16.08 31.57
C GLU A 385 -1.10 -15.15 30.39
N MET A 386 -0.93 -13.85 30.58
CA MET A 386 -1.08 -12.84 29.54
C MET A 386 -0.22 -13.17 28.31
N VAL A 387 1.08 -13.47 28.53
CA VAL A 387 2.02 -13.80 27.46
C VAL A 387 1.62 -15.09 26.74
N GLN A 388 1.20 -16.13 27.49
CA GLN A 388 0.74 -17.39 26.91
C GLN A 388 -0.48 -17.19 26.01
N ILE A 389 -1.50 -16.45 26.48
CA ILE A 389 -2.70 -16.16 25.71
C ILE A 389 -2.32 -15.36 24.46
N LEU A 390 -1.55 -14.28 24.61
CA LEU A 390 -1.17 -13.39 23.52
C LEU A 390 -0.53 -14.14 22.34
N TYR A 391 0.53 -14.92 22.60
CA TYR A 391 1.26 -15.60 21.52
C TYR A 391 0.50 -16.79 20.93
N LYS A 392 -0.32 -17.49 21.73
CA LYS A 392 -1.26 -18.49 21.21
C LYS A 392 -2.25 -17.85 20.24
N LEU A 393 -2.81 -16.68 20.58
CA LEU A 393 -3.79 -16.01 19.72
C LEU A 393 -3.19 -15.43 18.45
N ILE A 394 -1.95 -14.91 18.49
CA ILE A 394 -1.21 -14.48 17.27
C ILE A 394 -0.97 -15.65 16.32
N THR A 395 -0.72 -16.84 16.87
CA THR A 395 -0.46 -18.09 16.11
C THR A 395 -1.54 -19.14 16.35
N SER A 396 -2.81 -18.75 16.16
CA SER A 396 -3.99 -19.57 16.48
C SER A 396 -4.03 -20.94 15.76
N ASP A 397 -3.27 -21.10 14.68
CA ASP A 397 -3.13 -22.35 13.92
C ASP A 397 -1.74 -23.01 14.09
N GLY A 398 -1.03 -22.65 15.16
CA GLY A 398 0.35 -23.06 15.42
C GLY A 398 1.39 -22.41 14.50
N GLY A 399 1.02 -21.36 13.75
CA GLY A 399 1.90 -20.63 12.84
C GLY A 399 1.90 -21.16 11.41
N SER A 400 1.01 -22.10 11.09
CA SER A 400 0.94 -22.76 9.76
C SER A 400 0.65 -21.75 8.66
N TYR A 401 -0.26 -20.80 8.90
CA TYR A 401 -0.59 -19.72 7.98
C TYR A 401 0.59 -18.80 7.75
N LEU A 402 1.29 -18.37 8.82
CA LEU A 402 2.49 -17.54 8.68
C LEU A 402 3.58 -18.27 7.89
N GLN A 403 3.80 -19.55 8.15
CA GLN A 403 4.75 -20.35 7.35
C GLN A 403 4.36 -20.38 5.86
N ALA A 404 3.08 -20.60 5.54
CA ALA A 404 2.58 -20.58 4.17
C ALA A 404 2.67 -19.17 3.54
N LEU A 405 2.51 -18.12 4.35
CA LEU A 405 2.59 -16.73 3.93
C LEU A 405 4.00 -16.36 3.46
N TYR A 406 5.06 -16.85 4.13
CA TYR A 406 6.44 -16.73 3.63
C TYR A 406 6.84 -17.80 2.62
N GLY A 407 6.05 -18.88 2.48
CA GLY A 407 6.28 -19.95 1.52
C GLY A 407 6.28 -19.44 0.08
N ASN A 408 7.23 -19.95 -0.72
CA ASN A 408 7.43 -19.63 -2.13
C ASN A 408 7.73 -18.15 -2.44
N ASP A 409 8.10 -17.35 -1.44
CA ASP A 409 8.46 -15.93 -1.58
C ASP A 409 9.97 -15.71 -1.32
N VAL A 410 10.44 -14.49 -1.54
CA VAL A 410 11.76 -14.00 -1.12
C VAL A 410 11.65 -13.45 0.29
N VAL A 411 12.33 -14.09 1.25
CA VAL A 411 12.32 -13.66 2.65
C VAL A 411 13.29 -12.50 2.85
N ASP A 412 12.79 -11.41 3.42
CA ASP A 412 13.58 -10.25 3.81
C ASP A 412 14.74 -10.65 4.75
N PRO A 413 15.96 -10.09 4.58
CA PRO A 413 17.10 -10.45 5.41
C PRO A 413 16.87 -10.32 6.92
N TYR A 414 16.13 -9.28 7.35
CA TYR A 414 15.82 -9.05 8.76
C TYR A 414 14.72 -9.98 9.29
N MET A 415 13.95 -10.64 8.41
CA MET A 415 12.91 -11.59 8.79
C MET A 415 13.37 -13.06 8.80
N LYS A 416 14.59 -13.36 8.36
CA LYS A 416 15.09 -14.75 8.24
C LYS A 416 15.02 -15.55 9.54
N GLU A 417 15.42 -14.95 10.65
CA GLU A 417 15.44 -15.62 11.95
C GLU A 417 14.02 -15.90 12.47
N PHE A 418 13.12 -14.92 12.31
CA PHE A 418 11.71 -15.11 12.62
C PHE A 418 11.09 -16.23 11.78
N VAL A 419 11.31 -16.24 10.47
CA VAL A 419 10.80 -17.30 9.59
C VAL A 419 11.40 -18.67 9.91
N MET A 420 12.67 -18.72 10.34
CA MET A 420 13.30 -19.96 10.80
C MET A 420 12.64 -20.47 12.08
N MET A 421 12.32 -19.60 13.03
CA MET A 421 11.61 -19.94 14.27
C MET A 421 10.24 -20.58 13.99
N LEU A 422 9.50 -20.05 13.00
CA LEU A 422 8.20 -20.61 12.61
C LEU A 422 8.28 -22.06 12.15
N LYS A 423 9.42 -22.50 11.59
CA LYS A 423 9.61 -23.86 11.04
C LYS A 423 10.03 -24.89 12.09
N ILE A 424 10.26 -24.50 13.34
CA ILE A 424 10.72 -25.42 14.39
C ILE A 424 9.56 -26.35 14.81
N PRO A 425 9.73 -27.69 14.73
CA PRO A 425 8.71 -28.65 15.17
C PRO A 425 8.29 -28.46 16.62
N ARG A 426 7.01 -28.73 16.92
CA ARG A 426 6.42 -28.55 18.26
C ARG A 426 7.17 -29.31 19.37
N CYS A 427 7.62 -30.54 19.10
CA CYS A 427 8.39 -31.32 20.08
C CYS A 427 9.72 -30.65 20.46
N ILE A 428 10.41 -30.04 19.49
CA ILE A 428 11.65 -29.30 19.73
C ILE A 428 11.35 -28.02 20.49
N ARG A 429 10.29 -27.29 20.13
CA ARG A 429 9.85 -26.10 20.88
C ARG A 429 9.53 -26.43 22.33
N TYR A 430 8.86 -27.55 22.60
CA TYR A 430 8.57 -28.01 23.96
C TYR A 430 9.86 -28.26 24.75
N VAL A 431 10.80 -29.04 24.21
CA VAL A 431 12.10 -29.30 24.87
C VAL A 431 12.87 -27.99 25.09
N ALA A 432 12.90 -27.10 24.09
CA ALA A 432 13.54 -25.80 24.20
C ALA A 432 12.90 -24.93 25.29
N SER A 433 11.57 -24.96 25.44
CA SER A 433 10.88 -24.20 26.48
C SER A 433 11.33 -24.61 27.89
N CYS A 434 11.49 -25.91 28.15
CA CYS A 434 11.98 -26.43 29.43
C CYS A 434 13.43 -26.02 29.71
N LEU A 435 14.30 -26.08 28.70
CA LEU A 435 15.72 -25.72 28.83
C LEU A 435 15.92 -24.21 29.00
N LEU A 436 15.15 -23.39 28.29
CA LEU A 436 15.31 -21.94 28.28
C LEU A 436 14.68 -21.26 29.49
N HIS A 437 13.78 -21.91 30.23
CA HIS A 437 13.04 -21.29 31.33
C HIS A 437 13.94 -20.57 32.36
N LYS A 438 15.10 -21.16 32.69
CA LYS A 438 16.07 -20.57 33.66
C LYS A 438 17.03 -19.54 33.05
N ILE A 439 17.13 -19.48 31.71
CA ILE A 439 18.08 -18.62 30.99
C ILE A 439 17.36 -17.38 30.46
N SER A 440 16.25 -17.58 29.75
CA SER A 440 15.40 -16.53 29.20
C SER A 440 13.95 -16.99 29.29
N PRO A 441 13.24 -16.58 30.36
CA PRO A 441 11.79 -16.81 30.51
C PRO A 441 11.00 -16.34 29.29
N GLN A 442 11.45 -15.26 28.65
CA GLN A 442 10.80 -14.68 27.48
C GLN A 442 10.84 -15.62 26.26
N LEU A 443 12.01 -16.20 25.96
CA LEU A 443 12.11 -17.20 24.89
C LEU A 443 11.40 -18.50 25.25
N SER A 444 11.44 -18.90 26.53
CA SER A 444 10.70 -20.08 27.02
C SER A 444 9.19 -19.92 26.81
N ALA A 445 8.65 -18.73 27.09
CA ALA A 445 7.24 -18.40 26.86
C ALA A 445 6.89 -18.46 25.36
N LEU A 446 7.72 -17.88 24.48
CA LEU A 446 7.54 -18.00 23.03
C LEU A 446 7.55 -19.46 22.55
N CYS A 447 8.45 -20.28 23.09
CA CYS A 447 8.54 -21.68 22.70
C CYS A 447 7.31 -22.49 23.13
N SER A 448 6.74 -22.21 24.31
CA SER A 448 5.59 -22.93 24.88
C SER A 448 4.23 -22.42 24.42
N ALA A 449 4.12 -21.15 24.01
CA ALA A 449 2.86 -20.55 23.58
C ALA A 449 2.52 -20.91 22.11
N TYR A 450 1.83 -22.03 21.92
CA TYR A 450 1.22 -22.39 20.65
C TYR A 450 -0.11 -23.11 20.86
N VAL A 451 -1.03 -22.93 19.92
CA VAL A 451 -2.28 -23.67 19.89
C VAL A 451 -2.04 -25.06 19.32
N SER A 452 -2.42 -26.08 20.09
CA SER A 452 -2.22 -27.48 19.73
C SER A 452 -3.32 -28.01 18.80
N ASN A 453 -4.57 -27.71 19.11
CA ASN A 453 -5.77 -28.14 18.39
C ASN A 453 -6.92 -27.12 18.61
N LEU A 454 -8.11 -27.39 18.03
CA LEU A 454 -9.26 -26.49 18.13
C LEU A 454 -9.81 -26.35 19.56
N GLU A 455 -9.71 -27.40 20.38
CA GLU A 455 -10.16 -27.37 21.77
C GLU A 455 -9.27 -26.43 22.61
N ASP A 456 -7.96 -26.53 22.48
CA ASP A 456 -6.99 -25.60 23.09
C ASP A 456 -7.21 -24.15 22.62
N LEU A 457 -7.59 -23.93 21.36
CA LEU A 457 -7.96 -22.59 20.88
C LEU A 457 -9.17 -22.04 21.63
N ARG A 458 -10.22 -22.85 21.80
CA ARG A 458 -11.45 -22.43 22.51
C ARG A 458 -11.15 -22.09 23.98
N TYR A 459 -10.41 -22.95 24.68
CA TYR A 459 -9.98 -22.65 26.05
C TYR A 459 -9.08 -21.42 26.13
N THR A 460 -8.21 -21.20 25.14
CA THR A 460 -7.39 -19.98 25.09
C THR A 460 -8.25 -18.72 24.88
N GLN A 461 -9.33 -18.81 24.11
CA GLN A 461 -10.28 -17.72 23.93
C GLN A 461 -11.07 -17.43 25.22
N GLU A 462 -11.54 -18.46 25.91
CA GLU A 462 -12.19 -18.35 27.22
C GLU A 462 -11.27 -17.69 28.25
N ARG A 463 -10.03 -18.18 28.37
CA ARG A 463 -9.01 -17.57 29.25
C ARG A 463 -8.71 -16.12 28.92
N CYS A 464 -8.78 -15.73 27.64
CA CYS A 464 -8.65 -14.33 27.25
C CYS A 464 -9.82 -13.48 27.79
N ASP A 465 -11.05 -14.00 27.68
CA ASP A 465 -12.24 -13.33 28.21
C ASP A 465 -12.17 -13.23 29.76
N ASP A 466 -11.71 -14.27 30.44
CA ASP A 466 -11.47 -14.25 31.90
C ASP A 466 -10.38 -13.26 32.31
N TYR A 467 -9.27 -13.23 31.57
CA TYR A 467 -8.18 -12.30 31.82
C TYR A 467 -8.63 -10.83 31.67
N ARG A 468 -9.46 -10.53 30.65
CA ARG A 468 -10.08 -9.21 30.46
C ARG A 468 -10.93 -8.80 31.66
N LEU A 469 -11.76 -9.73 32.17
CA LEU A 469 -12.59 -9.49 33.34
C LEU A 469 -11.73 -9.24 34.58
N LYS A 470 -10.75 -10.10 34.85
CA LYS A 470 -9.82 -9.94 35.98
C LYS A 470 -9.06 -8.61 35.94
N PHE A 471 -8.54 -8.22 34.77
CA PHE A 471 -7.84 -6.96 34.60
C PHE A 471 -8.77 -5.76 34.87
N THR A 472 -10.00 -5.81 34.36
CA THR A 472 -11.02 -4.76 34.56
C THR A 472 -11.47 -4.66 36.02
N GLU A 473 -11.65 -5.78 36.71
CA GLU A 473 -11.96 -5.78 38.14
C GLU A 473 -10.83 -5.19 38.96
N TYR A 474 -9.58 -5.54 38.65
CA TYR A 474 -8.43 -4.96 39.34
C TYR A 474 -8.34 -3.45 39.13
N TRP A 475 -8.55 -2.99 37.89
CA TRP A 475 -8.68 -1.57 37.55
C TRP A 475 -9.75 -0.87 38.41
N LYS A 476 -10.96 -1.44 38.49
CA LYS A 476 -12.07 -0.89 39.28
C LYS A 476 -11.78 -0.87 40.78
N ARG A 477 -11.13 -1.91 41.33
CA ARG A 477 -10.72 -1.96 42.74
C ARG A 477 -9.74 -0.84 43.09
N LEU A 478 -8.83 -0.51 42.17
CA LEU A 478 -7.93 0.62 42.32
C LEU A 478 -8.59 1.97 42.07
N GLY A 479 -9.78 2.00 41.46
CA GLY A 479 -10.54 3.22 41.18
C GLY A 479 -9.79 4.20 40.29
N ILE A 480 -8.93 3.71 39.38
CA ILE A 480 -8.14 4.54 38.47
C ILE A 480 -8.97 4.97 37.25
N ASP A 481 -8.69 6.16 36.74
CA ASP A 481 -9.30 6.74 35.54
C ASP A 481 -8.54 6.37 34.27
N ALA A 482 -7.22 6.27 34.37
CA ALA A 482 -6.31 5.97 33.27
C ALA A 482 -5.06 5.23 33.78
N LEU A 483 -4.27 4.69 32.86
CA LEU A 483 -3.02 4.00 33.14
C LEU A 483 -1.90 4.57 32.26
N ILE A 484 -0.79 4.94 32.89
CA ILE A 484 0.44 5.38 32.22
C ILE A 484 1.49 4.27 32.30
N CYS A 485 2.12 3.97 31.16
CA CYS A 485 3.15 2.94 31.08
C CYS A 485 4.12 3.21 29.92
N PRO A 486 5.23 2.46 29.80
CA PRO A 486 6.05 2.51 28.61
C PRO A 486 5.23 2.19 27.36
N THR A 487 5.42 2.96 26.29
CA THR A 487 4.89 2.57 24.97
C THR A 487 5.66 1.37 24.41
N PHE A 488 6.98 1.38 24.55
CA PHE A 488 7.86 0.29 24.13
C PHE A 488 9.08 0.26 25.06
N PRO A 489 9.68 -0.92 25.36
CA PRO A 489 10.69 -1.02 26.40
C PRO A 489 12.10 -0.55 25.98
N VAL A 490 12.26 -0.07 24.75
CA VAL A 490 13.51 0.49 24.19
C VAL A 490 13.20 1.68 23.29
N PRO A 491 14.14 2.64 23.11
CA PRO A 491 14.06 3.62 22.03
C PRO A 491 14.20 2.95 20.66
N ALA A 492 14.11 3.72 19.58
CA ALA A 492 14.28 3.18 18.23
C ALA A 492 15.58 2.39 18.10
N VAL A 493 15.53 1.19 17.51
CA VAL A 493 16.67 0.23 17.46
C VAL A 493 17.22 0.06 16.05
N PRO A 494 18.49 -0.39 15.87
CA PRO A 494 19.02 -0.74 14.56
C PRO A 494 18.20 -1.84 13.84
N HIS A 495 18.15 -1.78 12.50
CA HIS A 495 17.27 -2.62 11.66
C HIS A 495 17.37 -4.13 11.89
N GLN A 496 18.52 -4.63 12.36
CA GLN A 496 18.75 -6.05 12.61
C GLN A 496 18.14 -6.61 13.90
N TYR A 497 17.68 -5.76 14.81
CA TYR A 497 17.21 -6.19 16.14
C TYR A 497 15.71 -6.54 16.24
N PRO A 498 14.78 -5.84 15.56
CA PRO A 498 13.35 -6.05 15.80
C PRO A 498 12.86 -7.49 15.73
N SER A 499 13.31 -8.27 14.75
CA SER A 499 12.90 -9.68 14.61
C SER A 499 13.40 -10.59 15.74
N ARG A 500 14.45 -10.18 16.47
CA ARG A 500 14.99 -10.85 17.66
C ARG A 500 14.34 -10.40 18.97
N MET A 501 13.46 -9.41 18.90
CA MET A 501 12.89 -8.71 20.04
C MET A 501 11.35 -8.74 19.99
N SER A 502 10.75 -9.78 19.42
CA SER A 502 9.28 -9.92 19.34
C SER A 502 8.59 -9.90 20.71
N THR A 503 9.30 -10.27 21.78
CA THR A 503 8.83 -10.21 23.17
C THR A 503 8.72 -8.81 23.73
N ALA A 504 9.38 -7.82 23.13
CA ALA A 504 9.28 -6.42 23.55
C ALA A 504 7.91 -5.80 23.24
N ALA A 505 7.15 -6.40 22.30
CA ALA A 505 5.82 -5.91 21.92
C ALA A 505 4.72 -6.18 22.96
N THR A 506 5.01 -6.82 24.10
CA THR A 506 4.02 -7.07 25.16
C THR A 506 3.39 -5.79 25.69
N TYR A 507 4.16 -4.71 25.83
CA TYR A 507 3.67 -3.39 26.28
C TYR A 507 2.53 -2.84 25.42
N THR A 508 2.61 -3.01 24.11
CA THR A 508 1.55 -2.56 23.21
C THR A 508 0.47 -3.63 23.03
N ALA A 509 0.88 -4.88 22.84
CA ALA A 509 -0.01 -5.99 22.51
C ALA A 509 -0.97 -6.36 23.65
N LEU A 510 -0.58 -6.11 24.91
CA LEU A 510 -1.48 -6.22 26.07
C LEU A 510 -2.80 -5.47 25.83
N PHE A 511 -2.74 -4.26 25.29
CA PHE A 511 -3.94 -3.44 25.11
C PHE A 511 -4.74 -3.79 23.84
N ASN A 512 -4.18 -4.60 22.93
CA ASN A 512 -4.96 -5.29 21.89
C ASN A 512 -5.63 -6.56 22.43
N LEU A 513 -4.95 -7.27 23.32
CA LEU A 513 -5.51 -8.41 24.04
C LEU A 513 -6.71 -7.97 24.88
N LEU A 514 -6.61 -6.84 25.57
CA LEU A 514 -7.68 -6.30 26.41
C LEU A 514 -8.77 -5.56 25.63
N ASP A 515 -8.50 -5.14 24.37
CA ASP A 515 -9.33 -4.22 23.58
C ASP A 515 -9.55 -2.84 24.24
N PHE A 516 -8.53 -2.37 24.95
CA PHE A 516 -8.53 -1.08 25.64
C PHE A 516 -8.02 0.00 24.69
N PRO A 517 -8.61 1.21 24.66
CA PRO A 517 -8.04 2.32 23.91
C PRO A 517 -6.68 2.70 24.51
N ALA A 518 -5.67 2.87 23.65
CA ALA A 518 -4.30 3.16 24.04
C ALA A 518 -3.67 4.19 23.10
N GLY A 519 -3.17 5.29 23.65
CA GLY A 519 -2.47 6.34 22.91
C GLY A 519 -0.99 6.41 23.25
N ALA A 520 -0.17 6.85 22.31
CA ALA A 520 1.23 7.16 22.53
C ALA A 520 1.42 8.68 22.45
N VAL A 521 2.16 9.24 23.41
CA VAL A 521 2.47 10.67 23.49
C VAL A 521 3.98 10.83 23.66
N PRO A 522 4.66 11.67 22.85
CA PRO A 522 6.07 11.97 23.04
C PRO A 522 6.35 12.50 24.44
N ALA A 523 7.43 12.04 25.05
CA ALA A 523 7.81 12.38 26.42
C ALA A 523 9.34 12.29 26.58
N GLY A 524 10.03 13.42 26.43
CA GLY A 524 11.48 13.51 26.58
C GLY A 524 12.30 12.79 25.50
N LYS A 525 13.62 12.74 25.73
CA LYS A 525 14.61 12.12 24.86
C LYS A 525 15.61 11.29 25.67
N VAL A 526 16.34 10.42 24.99
CA VAL A 526 17.45 9.67 25.58
C VAL A 526 18.61 10.62 25.91
N THR A 527 19.15 10.53 27.12
CA THR A 527 20.30 11.30 27.59
C THR A 527 21.58 10.47 27.57
N ALA A 528 22.74 11.11 27.69
CA ALA A 528 24.02 10.40 27.80
C ALA A 528 24.08 9.50 29.05
N GLN A 529 23.52 9.97 30.18
CA GLN A 529 23.47 9.19 31.42
C GLN A 529 22.65 7.90 31.25
N ASP A 530 21.60 7.91 30.42
CA ASP A 530 20.82 6.70 30.18
C ASP A 530 21.62 5.62 29.44
N ASP A 531 22.44 6.03 28.48
CA ASP A 531 23.33 5.11 27.75
C ASP A 531 24.42 4.54 28.67
N ASP A 532 24.90 5.32 29.65
CA ASP A 532 25.84 4.85 30.69
C ASP A 532 25.15 3.88 31.67
N ASP A 533 23.94 4.22 32.14
CA ASP A 533 23.14 3.39 33.04
C ASP A 533 22.73 2.06 32.36
N LEU A 534 22.53 2.05 31.05
CA LEU A 534 22.22 0.86 30.26
C LEU A 534 23.33 -0.19 30.30
N LEU A 535 24.59 0.25 30.37
CA LEU A 535 25.77 -0.62 30.45
C LEU A 535 26.08 -1.07 31.88
N ASN A 536 25.50 -0.41 32.88
CA ASN A 536 25.71 -0.72 34.28
C ASN A 536 24.80 -1.89 34.73
N GLU A 537 25.39 -3.07 34.98
CA GLU A 537 24.65 -4.26 35.46
C GLU A 537 23.89 -4.02 36.78
N ALA A 538 24.29 -3.05 37.61
CA ALA A 538 23.54 -2.72 38.83
C ALA A 538 22.26 -1.92 38.53
N LYS A 539 22.21 -1.20 37.41
CA LYS A 539 21.07 -0.36 36.99
C LYS A 539 20.13 -1.11 36.05
N TYR A 540 20.70 -1.88 35.12
CA TYR A 540 19.96 -2.73 34.19
C TYR A 540 20.56 -4.14 34.16
N PRO A 541 20.21 -4.99 35.14
CA PRO A 541 20.75 -6.35 35.26
C PRO A 541 20.22 -7.24 34.14
N THR A 542 21.12 -7.74 33.29
CA THR A 542 20.74 -8.71 32.25
C THR A 542 21.17 -10.14 32.60
N GLY A 543 22.22 -10.29 33.41
CA GLY A 543 22.75 -11.60 33.80
C GLY A 543 23.06 -12.50 32.61
N TYR A 544 22.40 -13.66 32.52
CA TYR A 544 22.49 -14.57 31.38
C TYR A 544 21.31 -14.47 30.41
N ASN A 545 20.38 -13.53 30.64
CA ASN A 545 19.18 -13.41 29.85
C ASN A 545 19.46 -12.85 28.45
N ILE A 546 19.27 -13.72 27.45
CA ILE A 546 19.53 -13.44 26.04
C ILE A 546 18.68 -12.27 25.52
N VAL A 547 17.41 -12.21 25.91
CA VAL A 547 16.48 -11.16 25.45
C VAL A 547 16.88 -9.82 26.04
N LEU A 548 17.21 -9.77 27.33
CA LEU A 548 17.60 -8.50 27.97
C LEU A 548 18.96 -8.00 27.47
N LYS A 549 19.90 -8.90 27.16
CA LYS A 549 21.16 -8.53 26.48
C LYS A 549 20.90 -7.96 25.09
N THR A 550 20.03 -8.61 24.32
CA THR A 550 19.64 -8.14 22.99
C THR A 550 18.99 -6.75 23.09
N MET A 551 18.12 -6.53 24.07
CA MET A 551 17.53 -5.21 24.35
C MET A 551 18.59 -4.16 24.69
N ARG A 552 19.57 -4.51 25.54
CA ARG A 552 20.70 -3.64 25.87
C ARG A 552 21.49 -3.23 24.64
N ASP A 553 21.91 -4.21 23.84
CA ASP A 553 22.72 -3.97 22.66
C ASP A 553 21.95 -3.14 21.61
N ALA A 554 20.65 -3.41 21.46
CA ALA A 554 19.77 -2.68 20.56
C ALA A 554 19.52 -1.23 20.98
N ALA A 555 19.42 -0.97 22.28
CA ALA A 555 19.18 0.35 22.85
C ALA A 555 20.45 1.19 23.02
N SER A 556 21.64 0.61 22.87
CA SER A 556 22.90 1.36 22.97
C SER A 556 23.02 2.48 21.92
N LYS A 557 23.75 3.56 22.23
CA LYS A 557 24.04 4.69 21.32
C LYS A 557 22.79 5.42 20.85
N SER A 558 21.86 5.65 21.76
CA SER A 558 20.52 6.16 21.45
C SER A 558 20.30 7.60 21.88
N VAL A 559 21.33 8.29 22.40
CA VAL A 559 21.26 9.69 22.84
C VAL A 559 20.57 10.57 21.80
N GLY A 560 19.60 11.37 22.26
CA GLY A 560 18.82 12.29 21.43
C GLY A 560 17.60 11.67 20.76
N LEU A 561 17.44 10.34 20.73
CA LEU A 561 16.24 9.71 20.18
C LEU A 561 15.01 10.06 21.03
N PRO A 562 13.83 10.21 20.40
CA PRO A 562 12.59 10.49 21.12
C PRO A 562 12.19 9.31 22.00
N LEU A 563 11.53 9.64 23.10
CA LEU A 563 10.85 8.69 23.96
C LEU A 563 9.35 9.02 23.98
N SER A 564 8.54 8.07 24.43
CA SER A 564 7.10 8.26 24.56
C SER A 564 6.57 7.47 25.75
N VAL A 565 5.45 7.95 26.28
CA VAL A 565 4.63 7.21 27.23
C VAL A 565 3.32 6.80 26.57
N GLN A 566 2.77 5.69 27.07
CA GLN A 566 1.49 5.16 26.63
C GLN A 566 0.44 5.44 27.68
N VAL A 567 -0.68 5.98 27.23
CA VAL A 567 -1.88 6.28 28.01
C VAL A 567 -2.97 5.29 27.64
N VAL A 568 -3.60 4.67 28.63
CA VAL A 568 -4.65 3.67 28.43
C VAL A 568 -5.85 3.99 29.30
N THR A 569 -7.05 3.68 28.82
CA THR A 569 -8.30 3.76 29.60
C THR A 569 -9.16 2.51 29.35
N LEU A 570 -10.34 2.41 29.97
CA LEU A 570 -11.24 1.28 29.76
C LEU A 570 -11.85 1.30 28.35
N PRO A 571 -12.40 0.17 27.86
CA PRO A 571 -13.02 0.09 26.54
C PRO A 571 -14.08 1.18 26.34
N TYR A 572 -14.08 1.80 25.15
CA TYR A 572 -14.98 2.90 24.76
C TYR A 572 -14.80 4.21 25.55
N GLU A 573 -13.69 4.39 26.26
CA GLU A 573 -13.33 5.66 26.92
C GLU A 573 -12.27 6.46 26.13
N GLU A 574 -12.31 6.44 24.80
CA GLU A 574 -11.35 7.15 23.95
C GLU A 574 -11.20 8.63 24.30
N GLU A 575 -12.30 9.30 24.67
CA GLU A 575 -12.31 10.69 25.08
C GLU A 575 -11.51 10.92 26.36
N LYS A 576 -11.61 10.01 27.33
CA LYS A 576 -10.82 10.07 28.56
C LYS A 576 -9.35 9.78 28.26
N CYS A 577 -9.08 8.85 27.35
CA CYS A 577 -7.74 8.58 26.86
C CYS A 577 -7.11 9.84 26.26
N LEU A 578 -7.80 10.50 25.34
CA LEU A 578 -7.37 11.75 24.70
C LEU A 578 -7.21 12.91 25.71
N ARG A 579 -8.12 13.02 26.69
CA ARG A 579 -8.01 13.97 27.80
C ARG A 579 -6.71 13.75 28.59
N VAL A 580 -6.40 12.51 28.99
CA VAL A 580 -5.17 12.20 29.72
C VAL A 580 -3.92 12.38 28.85
N MET A 581 -3.99 12.01 27.57
CA MET A 581 -2.91 12.28 26.61
C MET A 581 -2.61 13.78 26.51
N SER A 582 -3.63 14.64 26.55
CA SER A 582 -3.46 16.10 26.54
C SER A 582 -2.75 16.59 27.81
N GLU A 583 -3.04 16.03 28.98
CA GLU A 583 -2.30 16.36 30.22
C GLU A 583 -0.82 15.98 30.10
N VAL A 584 -0.55 14.78 29.56
CA VAL A 584 0.83 14.33 29.32
C VAL A 584 1.54 15.27 28.35
N GLU A 585 0.91 15.61 27.23
CA GLU A 585 1.47 16.56 26.25
C GLU A 585 1.77 17.92 26.92
N ASN A 586 0.86 18.42 27.74
CA ASN A 586 1.00 19.71 28.43
C ASN A 586 2.18 19.76 29.41
N VAL A 587 2.44 18.68 30.16
CA VAL A 587 3.58 18.64 31.11
C VAL A 587 4.93 18.46 30.43
N TRP A 588 4.95 18.13 29.14
CA TRP A 588 6.16 18.00 28.32
C TRP A 588 6.35 19.14 27.32
N LYS A 589 5.38 20.05 27.17
CA LYS A 589 5.37 21.12 26.16
C LYS A 589 6.62 22.01 26.19
N ASP A 590 7.16 22.29 27.38
CA ASP A 590 8.29 23.22 27.56
C ASP A 590 9.65 22.56 27.21
N ASP A 591 9.70 21.23 27.18
CA ASP A 591 10.89 20.46 26.79
C ASP A 591 10.94 20.22 25.27
N HIS A 592 9.82 20.44 24.60
CA HIS A 592 9.75 20.49 23.15
C HIS A 592 10.16 21.88 22.70
N SER A 593 11.46 22.10 22.49
CA SER A 593 11.89 23.32 21.82
C SER A 593 11.15 23.41 20.47
N THR A 594 10.54 24.56 20.19
CA THR A 594 9.96 24.86 18.87
C THR A 594 11.01 24.67 17.77
N GLU A 595 12.29 24.82 18.13
CA GLU A 595 13.43 24.47 17.30
C GLU A 595 13.48 22.99 16.94
N ASP A 596 13.17 22.00 17.77
CA ASP A 596 13.30 20.57 17.39
C ASP A 596 12.34 20.13 16.27
N LEU A 597 11.09 20.63 16.29
CA LEU A 597 10.10 20.38 15.23
C LEU A 597 10.45 21.15 13.95
N VAL A 598 11.01 22.35 14.06
CA VAL A 598 11.47 23.16 12.92
C VAL A 598 12.78 22.63 12.36
N VAL A 599 13.71 22.19 13.20
CA VAL A 599 15.04 21.67 12.86
C VAL A 599 14.92 20.31 12.18
N LEU A 600 13.95 19.45 12.51
CA LEU A 600 13.64 18.26 11.68
C LEU A 600 12.97 18.62 10.34
N ARG A 601 12.19 19.72 10.29
CA ARG A 601 11.65 20.30 9.04
C ARG A 601 12.74 20.99 8.19
N THR A 602 13.82 21.49 8.80
CA THR A 602 14.86 22.36 8.19
C THR A 602 16.26 21.75 8.06
N LEU A 603 16.62 20.65 8.77
CA LEU A 603 17.90 19.91 8.67
C LEU A 603 18.04 19.10 7.37
N VAL A 604 17.58 19.68 6.27
CA VAL A 604 17.76 19.16 4.91
C VAL A 604 18.65 20.08 4.06
N TYR A 605 19.39 20.97 4.73
CA TYR A 605 20.44 21.77 4.08
C TYR A 605 21.81 21.49 4.71
N ALA A 606 22.35 20.30 4.45
CA ALA A 606 23.80 20.11 4.45
C ALA A 606 24.22 18.90 3.60
N LYS A 607 25.06 19.19 2.59
CA LYS A 607 25.97 18.27 1.88
C LYS A 607 25.37 17.33 0.81
N HIS A 608 25.18 17.85 -0.41
CA HIS A 608 26.01 17.57 -1.62
C HIS A 608 25.26 18.03 -2.88
N PHE A 609 25.46 19.29 -3.29
CA PHE A 609 25.10 19.75 -4.65
C PHE A 609 26.39 19.88 -5.46
N LYS A 610 26.46 19.17 -6.58
CA LYS A 610 27.34 19.52 -7.71
C LYS A 610 26.43 19.68 -8.92
N VAL A 611 26.09 20.93 -9.20
CA VAL A 611 25.30 21.37 -10.35
C VAL A 611 26.22 21.44 -11.57
N THR A 612 25.79 20.85 -12.69
CA THR A 612 26.19 21.28 -14.03
C THR A 612 24.94 21.72 -14.77
N GLN A 613 24.93 22.99 -15.17
CA GLN A 613 23.89 23.66 -15.94
C GLN A 613 23.84 23.13 -17.38
N GLU A 614 22.62 22.99 -17.92
CA GLU A 614 22.33 23.41 -19.29
C GLU A 614 20.87 23.90 -19.36
N THR A 615 20.69 25.11 -19.87
CA THR A 615 19.41 25.82 -19.98
C THR A 615 18.89 25.67 -21.42
N ILE A 616 17.64 25.26 -21.58
CA ILE A 616 16.87 25.52 -22.80
C ILE A 616 15.51 26.10 -22.39
N HIS A 617 15.27 27.36 -22.76
CA HIS A 617 13.97 28.01 -22.62
C HIS A 617 13.05 27.59 -23.78
N PHE A 618 11.80 27.26 -23.46
CA PHE A 618 10.67 27.49 -24.38
C PHE A 618 9.52 28.12 -23.61
N GLN A 619 9.17 29.32 -24.05
CA GLN A 619 8.02 30.10 -23.64
C GLN A 619 6.90 29.80 -24.64
N PHE A 620 5.69 29.48 -24.20
CA PHE A 620 4.50 29.60 -25.03
C PHE A 620 3.40 30.26 -24.20
N GLY A 621 3.26 31.57 -24.41
CA GLY A 621 2.06 32.31 -24.04
C GLY A 621 0.92 31.93 -24.99
N TYR A 622 -0.27 31.84 -24.42
CA TYR A 622 -1.53 31.86 -25.17
C TYR A 622 -1.93 33.33 -25.33
N GLU A 623 -1.99 33.82 -26.57
CA GLU A 623 -2.79 34.99 -26.92
C GLU A 623 -3.74 34.60 -28.07
N ASP A 624 -4.99 35.04 -27.93
CA ASP A 624 -6.10 34.88 -28.85
C ASP A 624 -5.87 35.60 -30.20
N GLU A 625 -6.09 34.91 -31.33
CA GLU A 625 -6.99 35.31 -32.45
C GLU A 625 -6.78 34.45 -33.73
N PRO A 626 -7.78 34.38 -34.64
CA PRO A 626 -7.94 33.30 -35.61
C PRO A 626 -7.24 33.58 -36.95
N SER A 627 -6.02 33.11 -37.13
CA SER A 627 -5.37 33.09 -38.45
C SER A 627 -5.28 31.67 -39.03
N ARG A 628 -5.88 31.49 -40.21
CA ARG A 628 -5.69 30.32 -41.10
C ARG A 628 -4.20 30.12 -41.39
N THR A 629 -3.54 29.27 -40.61
CA THR A 629 -2.22 28.76 -40.93
C THR A 629 -2.32 27.24 -40.93
N LYS A 630 -2.16 26.63 -42.11
CA LYS A 630 -2.15 25.18 -42.33
C LYS A 630 -1.18 24.53 -41.33
N MET A 631 -1.73 23.92 -40.28
CA MET A 631 -0.99 23.15 -39.30
C MET A 631 -0.41 21.94 -40.02
N ASN A 632 0.92 21.90 -40.16
CA ASN A 632 1.62 20.86 -40.89
C ASN A 632 1.67 19.59 -40.02
N LEU A 633 0.59 18.82 -40.05
CA LEU A 633 0.24 17.72 -39.12
C LEU A 633 1.27 16.58 -39.03
N ILE A 634 2.30 16.56 -39.88
CA ILE A 634 3.33 15.50 -39.89
C ILE A 634 4.55 15.86 -39.04
N LYS A 635 4.76 17.14 -38.68
CA LYS A 635 5.94 17.53 -37.87
C LYS A 635 5.83 17.19 -36.39
N HIS A 636 4.65 16.82 -35.90
CA HIS A 636 4.42 16.51 -34.49
C HIS A 636 4.07 15.04 -34.18
N GLU A 637 4.04 14.14 -35.17
CA GLU A 637 4.02 12.68 -34.93
C GLU A 637 5.44 12.15 -34.66
N LYS A 638 6.18 12.75 -33.71
CA LYS A 638 7.47 12.21 -33.25
C LYS A 638 7.22 11.05 -32.29
N LYS A 639 7.69 9.86 -32.68
CA LYS A 639 7.68 8.60 -31.91
C LYS A 639 8.31 8.78 -30.53
N LEU A 640 7.56 8.47 -29.46
CA LEU A 640 8.12 8.04 -28.19
C LEU A 640 8.57 6.57 -28.36
N GLY A 641 9.87 6.34 -28.51
CA GLY A 641 10.49 5.02 -28.29
C GLY A 641 10.81 4.14 -29.52
N GLY A 642 11.61 4.63 -30.46
CA GLY A 642 12.28 3.78 -31.46
C GLY A 642 13.44 4.50 -32.14
N GLU A 643 14.52 3.78 -32.46
CA GLU A 643 15.74 4.33 -33.10
C GLU A 643 15.44 5.17 -34.35
N ASP A 644 16.31 6.16 -34.58
CA ASP A 644 16.26 7.13 -35.66
C ASP A 644 16.14 6.46 -37.05
N PHE A 645 14.98 6.60 -37.68
CA PHE A 645 14.86 6.57 -39.14
C PHE A 645 14.37 7.94 -39.61
N PRO A 646 15.12 8.62 -40.51
CA PRO A 646 14.72 9.92 -41.03
C PRO A 646 13.62 9.71 -42.07
N ALA A 647 12.36 9.85 -41.65
CA ALA A 647 11.23 9.85 -42.56
C ALA A 647 11.11 11.20 -43.28
N GLN A 648 11.61 11.30 -44.52
CA GLN A 648 11.28 12.42 -45.40
C GLN A 648 9.79 12.37 -45.76
N VAL A 649 9.06 13.45 -45.47
CA VAL A 649 7.71 13.67 -46.00
C VAL A 649 7.83 13.79 -47.53
N PRO A 650 7.07 13.00 -48.32
CA PRO A 650 7.15 13.09 -49.77
C PRO A 650 6.78 14.51 -50.22
N SER A 651 7.61 15.08 -51.09
CA SER A 651 7.49 16.46 -51.58
C SER A 651 6.29 16.68 -52.53
N ARG A 652 5.57 15.60 -52.88
CA ARG A 652 4.39 15.60 -53.74
C ARG A 652 3.30 14.69 -53.15
N PRO A 653 2.00 15.03 -53.32
CA PRO A 653 0.90 14.16 -52.91
C PRO A 653 1.00 12.79 -53.61
N SER A 654 0.74 11.73 -52.86
CA SER A 654 0.57 10.38 -53.43
C SER A 654 -0.72 10.33 -54.25
N LYS A 655 -0.76 9.47 -55.28
CA LYS A 655 -1.93 9.33 -56.14
C LYS A 655 -2.76 8.13 -55.71
N ALA A 656 -4.08 8.30 -55.64
CA ALA A 656 -5.05 7.23 -55.47
C ALA A 656 -6.05 7.21 -56.62
N ILE A 657 -6.60 6.04 -56.89
CA ILE A 657 -7.65 5.82 -57.89
C ILE A 657 -8.88 5.23 -57.23
N ILE A 658 -10.06 5.68 -57.63
CA ILE A 658 -11.32 5.02 -57.30
C ILE A 658 -11.55 3.94 -58.37
N TYR A 659 -11.58 2.68 -57.95
CA TYR A 659 -11.79 1.54 -58.83
C TYR A 659 -12.65 0.48 -58.15
N GLY A 660 -13.73 0.05 -58.81
CA GLY A 660 -14.64 -0.97 -58.28
C GLY A 660 -15.29 -0.60 -56.94
N GLY A 661 -15.55 0.70 -56.71
CA GLY A 661 -16.11 1.21 -55.46
C GLY A 661 -15.14 1.27 -54.27
N SER A 662 -13.84 1.04 -54.51
CA SER A 662 -12.79 1.13 -53.50
C SER A 662 -11.75 2.19 -53.88
N VAL A 663 -11.14 2.83 -52.88
CA VAL A 663 -10.03 3.77 -53.09
C VAL A 663 -8.72 3.04 -52.89
N ILE A 664 -7.89 3.01 -53.93
CA ILE A 664 -6.65 2.23 -53.95
C ILE A 664 -5.48 3.16 -54.21
N VAL A 665 -4.41 3.01 -53.44
CA VAL A 665 -3.10 3.60 -53.74
C VAL A 665 -2.33 2.57 -54.58
N PRO A 666 -2.18 2.78 -55.91
CA PRO A 666 -1.60 1.76 -56.79
C PRO A 666 -0.07 1.70 -56.71
N ASP A 667 0.58 2.78 -56.27
CA ASP A 667 2.03 2.86 -56.11
C ASP A 667 2.47 2.19 -54.80
N VAL A 668 3.40 1.23 -54.89
CA VAL A 668 3.83 0.40 -53.77
C VAL A 668 4.58 1.22 -52.73
N TYR A 669 5.45 2.14 -53.16
CA TYR A 669 6.21 3.01 -52.24
C TYR A 669 5.30 3.98 -51.49
N SER A 670 4.35 4.62 -52.20
CA SER A 670 3.33 5.46 -51.57
C SER A 670 2.44 4.65 -50.62
N SER A 671 2.09 3.42 -51.00
CA SER A 671 1.32 2.50 -50.16
C SER A 671 2.04 2.19 -48.85
N GLU A 672 3.31 1.80 -48.93
CA GLU A 672 4.13 1.50 -47.75
C GLU A 672 4.35 2.76 -46.90
N HIS A 673 4.62 3.90 -47.53
CA HIS A 673 4.81 5.17 -46.82
C HIS A 673 3.54 5.58 -46.04
N ILE A 674 2.38 5.60 -46.70
CA ILE A 674 1.09 5.95 -46.11
C ILE A 674 0.72 4.97 -44.98
N ALA A 675 0.97 3.68 -45.15
CA ALA A 675 0.66 2.65 -44.16
C ALA A 675 1.58 2.70 -42.93
N SER A 676 2.89 2.89 -43.13
CA SER A 676 3.91 2.81 -42.07
C SER A 676 4.00 4.06 -41.21
N HIS A 677 3.75 5.24 -41.78
CA HIS A 677 3.98 6.51 -41.08
C HIS A 677 2.80 6.97 -40.24
N GLY A 678 1.57 6.85 -40.77
CA GLY A 678 0.37 7.28 -40.05
C GLY A 678 -0.64 6.17 -39.77
N GLY A 679 -0.34 4.93 -40.14
CA GLY A 679 -1.28 3.83 -39.95
C GLY A 679 -2.58 4.05 -40.73
N TYR A 680 -2.49 4.47 -41.99
CA TYR A 680 -3.63 4.63 -42.88
C TYR A 680 -3.79 3.39 -43.77
N GLY A 681 -5.02 3.02 -44.08
CA GLY A 681 -5.36 1.97 -45.04
C GLY A 681 -5.03 0.54 -44.59
N TYR A 682 -5.44 -0.44 -45.38
CA TYR A 682 -5.17 -1.85 -45.10
C TYR A 682 -4.78 -2.61 -46.37
N TYR A 683 -4.03 -3.69 -46.20
CA TYR A 683 -3.78 -4.67 -47.25
C TYR A 683 -4.80 -5.80 -47.13
N MET A 684 -5.21 -6.41 -48.24
CA MET A 684 -6.28 -7.42 -48.25
C MET A 684 -5.98 -8.69 -47.41
N SER A 685 -4.73 -8.91 -46.98
CA SER A 685 -4.39 -9.95 -46.01
C SER A 685 -4.94 -9.70 -44.60
N ASP A 686 -5.23 -8.45 -44.25
CA ASP A 686 -5.45 -8.03 -42.86
C ASP A 686 -6.91 -8.08 -42.40
N ARG A 687 -7.85 -8.48 -43.27
CA ARG A 687 -9.27 -8.56 -42.89
C ARG A 687 -9.90 -9.93 -43.13
N GLN A 688 -10.25 -10.54 -42.00
CA GLN A 688 -11.29 -11.54 -41.77
C GLN A 688 -12.71 -11.09 -42.23
N ASP A 689 -12.84 -10.22 -43.24
CA ASP A 689 -14.08 -9.50 -43.57
C ASP A 689 -15.20 -10.37 -44.18
N ARG A 690 -14.95 -11.66 -44.45
CA ARG A 690 -16.03 -12.62 -44.73
C ARG A 690 -16.72 -13.13 -43.46
N VAL A 691 -16.03 -13.14 -42.31
CA VAL A 691 -16.56 -13.70 -41.05
C VAL A 691 -17.66 -12.80 -40.48
N ASN A 692 -17.52 -11.48 -40.58
CA ASN A 692 -18.52 -10.56 -40.02
C ASN A 692 -19.85 -10.57 -40.79
N ARG A 693 -19.86 -10.78 -42.12
CA ARG A 693 -21.12 -10.95 -42.88
C ARG A 693 -21.85 -12.25 -42.55
N LEU A 694 -21.14 -13.27 -42.05
CA LEU A 694 -21.72 -14.56 -41.66
C LEU A 694 -22.18 -14.56 -40.19
N LEU A 695 -21.53 -13.78 -39.32
CA LEU A 695 -21.88 -13.71 -37.89
C LEU A 695 -22.97 -12.67 -37.58
N PHE A 696 -23.12 -11.66 -38.43
CA PHE A 696 -24.16 -10.62 -38.30
C PHE A 696 -24.75 -10.32 -39.68
N PRO A 697 -25.66 -11.17 -40.18
CA PRO A 697 -26.39 -10.84 -41.40
C PRO A 697 -27.24 -9.59 -41.13
N ASP A 698 -27.23 -8.64 -42.06
CA ASP A 698 -28.17 -7.51 -42.06
C ASP A 698 -29.61 -8.05 -41.96
N GLU A 699 -30.47 -7.31 -41.27
CA GLU A 699 -31.87 -7.62 -40.94
C GLU A 699 -32.73 -7.97 -42.18
N ALA A 700 -32.56 -9.15 -42.79
CA ALA A 700 -33.46 -9.75 -43.77
C ALA A 700 -32.94 -11.12 -44.28
N THR A 701 -32.72 -12.12 -43.43
CA THR A 701 -32.67 -13.52 -43.93
C THR A 701 -33.24 -14.50 -42.91
N THR A 702 -34.30 -15.17 -43.35
CA THR A 702 -35.04 -16.23 -42.66
C THR A 702 -34.19 -17.47 -42.41
N GLU A 703 -34.43 -18.08 -41.25
CA GLU A 703 -34.03 -19.41 -40.77
C GLU A 703 -33.45 -20.35 -41.84
N SER A 704 -32.12 -20.49 -41.89
CA SER A 704 -31.47 -21.75 -42.28
C SER A 704 -30.10 -21.91 -41.62
N GLU A 705 -29.77 -23.16 -41.30
CA GLU A 705 -28.75 -23.63 -40.36
C GLU A 705 -27.33 -23.11 -40.63
N VAL A 706 -26.72 -22.48 -39.61
CA VAL A 706 -25.29 -22.14 -39.63
C VAL A 706 -24.50 -23.27 -38.94
N PRO A 707 -23.49 -23.89 -39.60
CA PRO A 707 -22.77 -25.03 -39.03
C PRO A 707 -21.84 -24.62 -37.86
N PRO A 708 -21.48 -25.57 -36.97
CA PRO A 708 -20.69 -25.29 -35.76
C PRO A 708 -19.28 -24.78 -36.06
N LEU A 709 -18.80 -23.83 -35.24
CA LEU A 709 -17.49 -23.17 -35.33
C LEU A 709 -16.28 -24.11 -35.46
N SER A 710 -16.41 -25.37 -35.03
CA SER A 710 -15.34 -26.37 -35.07
C SER A 710 -15.01 -26.87 -36.48
N GLU A 711 -15.94 -26.78 -37.43
CA GLU A 711 -15.75 -27.29 -38.79
C GLU A 711 -15.18 -26.23 -39.75
N VAL A 712 -15.51 -24.96 -39.56
CA VAL A 712 -15.06 -23.86 -40.45
C VAL A 712 -13.56 -23.54 -40.26
N GLY A 713 -12.99 -23.87 -39.11
CA GLY A 713 -11.60 -23.53 -38.76
C GLY A 713 -10.51 -24.34 -39.48
N ARG A 714 -10.83 -25.44 -40.16
CA ARG A 714 -9.81 -26.31 -40.79
C ARG A 714 -9.37 -25.91 -42.19
N GLU A 715 -10.18 -25.17 -42.96
CA GLU A 715 -9.83 -24.80 -44.35
C GLU A 715 -9.05 -23.48 -44.49
N TRP A 716 -8.90 -22.71 -43.41
CA TRP A 716 -8.38 -21.33 -43.50
C TRP A 716 -6.86 -21.22 -43.49
N SER A 717 -6.15 -22.27 -43.08
CA SER A 717 -4.67 -22.30 -43.06
C SER A 717 -4.02 -22.49 -44.43
N GLU A 718 -4.79 -22.76 -45.48
CA GLU A 718 -4.26 -23.20 -46.79
C GLU A 718 -4.38 -22.19 -47.94
N LYS A 719 -4.75 -20.92 -47.69
CA LYS A 719 -4.81 -19.90 -48.77
C LYS A 719 -3.93 -18.67 -48.49
N THR A 720 -2.87 -18.54 -49.27
CA THR A 720 -1.95 -17.38 -49.29
C THR A 720 -2.60 -16.17 -49.98
N PRO A 721 -2.66 -14.97 -49.38
CA PRO A 721 -3.17 -13.77 -50.05
C PRO A 721 -2.18 -13.16 -51.05
N VAL A 722 -2.69 -12.59 -52.15
CA VAL A 722 -1.93 -11.89 -53.20
C VAL A 722 -1.58 -10.46 -52.74
N TYR A 723 -0.31 -10.06 -52.91
CA TYR A 723 0.33 -8.89 -52.29
C TYR A 723 0.17 -7.54 -53.06
N GLU A 724 0.45 -6.42 -52.36
CA GLU A 724 1.07 -5.15 -52.82
C GLU A 724 0.28 -3.81 -52.89
N ARG A 725 -1.05 -3.75 -52.75
CA ARG A 725 -1.79 -2.44 -52.86
C ARG A 725 -2.56 -2.06 -51.61
N LEU A 726 -2.45 -0.79 -51.21
CA LEU A 726 -3.12 -0.23 -50.04
C LEU A 726 -4.54 0.25 -50.38
N TYR A 727 -5.52 -0.22 -49.61
CA TYR A 727 -6.91 0.21 -49.70
C TYR A 727 -7.21 1.22 -48.60
N LEU A 728 -7.89 2.32 -48.97
CA LEU A 728 -8.28 3.38 -48.04
C LEU A 728 -9.80 3.37 -47.82
N SER A 729 -10.21 3.58 -46.57
CA SER A 729 -11.61 3.90 -46.26
C SER A 729 -12.00 5.28 -46.79
N PRO A 730 -13.31 5.55 -46.97
CA PRO A 730 -13.79 6.89 -47.32
C PRO A 730 -13.30 7.97 -46.35
N GLU A 731 -13.26 7.69 -45.05
CA GLU A 731 -12.82 8.64 -44.03
C GLU A 731 -11.31 8.94 -44.12
N GLU A 732 -10.49 7.91 -44.31
CA GLU A 732 -9.05 8.08 -44.53
C GLU A 732 -8.77 8.84 -45.83
N THR A 733 -9.52 8.56 -46.89
CA THR A 733 -9.37 9.20 -48.20
C THR A 733 -9.64 10.69 -48.12
N VAL A 734 -10.75 11.10 -47.49
CA VAL A 734 -11.07 12.52 -47.31
C VAL A 734 -10.06 13.19 -46.40
N PHE A 735 -9.64 12.56 -45.29
CA PHE A 735 -8.67 13.15 -44.38
C PHE A 735 -7.31 13.37 -45.06
N LEU A 736 -6.79 12.36 -45.76
CA LEU A 736 -5.51 12.45 -46.46
C LEU A 736 -5.56 13.43 -47.64
N SER A 737 -6.69 13.54 -48.34
CA SER A 737 -6.80 14.42 -49.51
C SER A 737 -7.11 15.87 -49.15
N ILE A 738 -8.06 16.10 -48.23
CA ILE A 738 -8.60 17.45 -47.95
C ILE A 738 -7.96 18.07 -46.71
N ASP A 739 -7.86 17.35 -45.59
CA ASP A 739 -7.30 17.90 -44.34
C ASP A 739 -5.76 17.89 -44.32
N SER A 740 -5.13 16.84 -44.84
CA SER A 740 -3.66 16.68 -44.84
C SER A 740 -2.98 17.00 -46.18
N ASN A 741 -3.73 17.10 -47.28
CA ASN A 741 -3.22 17.38 -48.63
C ASN A 741 -2.06 16.45 -49.07
N MET A 742 -2.12 15.19 -48.64
CA MET A 742 -1.15 14.13 -48.94
C MET A 742 -1.60 13.19 -50.06
N LEU A 743 -2.86 13.28 -50.49
CA LEU A 743 -3.46 12.33 -51.43
C LEU A 743 -4.25 13.05 -52.53
N GLU A 744 -3.90 12.80 -53.79
CA GLU A 744 -4.69 13.19 -54.97
C GLU A 744 -5.51 12.00 -55.44
N VAL A 745 -6.84 12.14 -55.47
CA VAL A 745 -7.76 11.06 -55.86
C VAL A 745 -8.31 11.31 -57.25
N SER A 746 -8.23 10.30 -58.11
CA SER A 746 -8.80 10.34 -59.46
C SER A 746 -9.80 9.23 -59.70
N GLU A 747 -10.83 9.52 -60.49
CA GLU A 747 -11.81 8.56 -60.98
C GLU A 747 -11.91 8.74 -62.50
N SER A 748 -11.85 7.64 -63.26
CA SER A 748 -11.86 7.68 -64.73
C SER A 748 -10.79 8.61 -65.35
N LYS A 749 -9.60 8.65 -64.75
CA LYS A 749 -8.43 9.49 -65.14
C LYS A 749 -8.63 11.01 -64.96
N ARG A 750 -9.68 11.46 -64.26
CA ARG A 750 -9.89 12.87 -63.86
C ARG A 750 -9.64 13.02 -62.36
N ILE A 751 -8.84 14.01 -61.96
CA ILE A 751 -8.65 14.37 -60.54
C ILE A 751 -9.92 15.03 -60.04
N LEU A 752 -10.43 14.55 -58.90
CA LEU A 752 -11.65 15.09 -58.29
C LEU A 752 -11.34 16.37 -57.50
N THR A 753 -12.17 17.40 -57.62
CA THR A 753 -12.11 18.56 -56.73
C THR A 753 -12.54 18.19 -55.31
N PRO A 754 -12.21 18.97 -54.26
CA PRO A 754 -12.57 18.64 -52.88
C PRO A 754 -14.07 18.38 -52.66
N ASP A 755 -14.96 19.16 -53.29
CA ASP A 755 -16.41 18.99 -53.13
C ASP A 755 -16.94 17.79 -53.94
N GLU A 756 -16.35 17.48 -55.11
CA GLU A 756 -16.64 16.27 -55.87
C GLU A 756 -16.16 15.02 -55.12
N LEU A 757 -14.95 15.06 -54.54
CA LEU A 757 -14.41 13.97 -53.72
C LEU A 757 -15.25 13.76 -52.46
N TRP A 758 -15.65 14.83 -51.78
CA TRP A 758 -16.55 14.76 -50.63
C TRP A 758 -17.88 14.10 -50.98
N SER A 759 -18.50 14.53 -52.08
CA SER A 759 -19.76 13.95 -52.56
C SER A 759 -19.60 12.47 -52.90
N ARG A 760 -18.50 12.10 -53.56
CA ARG A 760 -18.20 10.71 -53.92
C ARG A 760 -17.90 9.82 -52.71
N MET A 761 -17.14 10.31 -51.73
CA MET A 761 -16.86 9.57 -50.49
C MET A 761 -18.09 9.46 -49.60
N LYS A 762 -19.00 10.44 -49.64
CA LYS A 762 -20.30 10.34 -48.98
C LYS A 762 -21.19 9.27 -49.61
N GLU A 763 -21.15 9.14 -50.94
CA GLU A 763 -21.83 8.06 -51.67
C GLU A 763 -21.26 6.69 -51.29
N LEU A 764 -19.92 6.53 -51.31
CA LEU A 764 -19.26 5.27 -50.94
C LEU A 764 -19.35 4.93 -49.45
N GLY A 765 -19.33 5.95 -48.59
CA GLY A 765 -19.38 5.81 -47.13
C GLY A 765 -20.78 5.63 -46.56
N GLY A 766 -21.83 5.89 -47.35
CA GLY A 766 -23.22 5.74 -46.98
C GLY A 766 -23.74 6.81 -46.01
N SER A 767 -24.97 6.61 -45.51
CA SER A 767 -25.71 7.58 -44.69
C SER A 767 -25.00 8.01 -43.40
N ASN A 768 -24.11 7.18 -42.86
CA ASN A 768 -23.35 7.46 -41.63
C ASN A 768 -21.98 8.10 -41.88
N PHE A 769 -21.60 8.34 -43.14
CA PHE A 769 -20.28 8.86 -43.50
C PHE A 769 -19.91 10.14 -42.74
N LEU A 770 -20.81 11.14 -42.68
CA LEU A 770 -20.52 12.42 -42.01
C LEU A 770 -20.23 12.23 -40.51
N LYS A 771 -20.99 11.37 -39.83
CA LYS A 771 -20.80 11.08 -38.40
C LYS A 771 -19.46 10.38 -38.16
N ARG A 772 -19.14 9.37 -38.98
CA ARG A 772 -17.88 8.63 -38.93
C ARG A 772 -16.68 9.53 -39.22
N TYR A 773 -16.77 10.34 -40.26
CA TYR A 773 -15.71 11.27 -40.64
C TYR A 773 -15.44 12.33 -39.58
N ALA A 774 -16.47 12.92 -38.97
CA ALA A 774 -16.31 13.92 -37.91
C ALA A 774 -15.53 13.35 -36.71
N VAL A 775 -15.87 12.13 -36.28
CA VAL A 775 -15.17 11.42 -35.21
C VAL A 775 -13.74 11.04 -35.62
N TYR A 776 -13.56 10.51 -36.83
CA TYR A 776 -12.24 10.16 -37.37
C TYR A 776 -11.29 11.36 -37.44
N ARG A 777 -11.78 12.48 -37.97
CA ARG A 777 -11.03 13.75 -38.08
C ARG A 777 -10.68 14.31 -36.71
N TYR A 778 -11.60 14.26 -35.75
CA TYR A 778 -11.35 14.67 -34.36
C TYR A 778 -10.21 13.84 -33.74
N LEU A 779 -10.31 12.51 -33.80
CA LEU A 779 -9.30 11.60 -33.26
C LEU A 779 -7.92 11.83 -33.88
N ARG A 780 -7.84 12.01 -35.20
CA ARG A 780 -6.58 12.29 -35.91
C ARG A 780 -5.98 13.64 -35.52
N ARG A 781 -6.80 14.68 -35.33
CA ARG A 781 -6.31 15.99 -34.83
C ARG A 781 -5.80 15.93 -33.39
N CYS A 782 -6.35 15.02 -32.57
CA CYS A 782 -5.84 14.74 -31.24
C CYS A 782 -4.57 13.86 -31.23
N GLY A 783 -4.00 13.52 -32.39
CA GLY A 783 -2.76 12.76 -32.51
C GLY A 783 -2.92 11.25 -32.33
N TRP A 784 -4.14 10.71 -32.42
CA TRP A 784 -4.37 9.26 -32.34
C TRP A 784 -4.11 8.59 -33.69
N CYS A 785 -3.48 7.42 -33.66
CA CYS A 785 -3.50 6.51 -34.80
C CYS A 785 -4.85 5.77 -34.79
N VAL A 786 -5.64 5.92 -35.85
CA VAL A 786 -7.02 5.42 -35.94
C VAL A 786 -7.11 4.32 -36.99
N ARG A 787 -7.55 3.13 -36.59
CA ARG A 787 -7.80 1.98 -37.47
C ARG A 787 -9.27 1.59 -37.42
N SER A 788 -9.76 0.86 -38.42
CA SER A 788 -11.11 0.31 -38.37
C SER A 788 -11.24 -0.71 -37.24
N GLY A 789 -12.26 -0.54 -36.41
CA GLY A 789 -12.57 -1.44 -35.29
C GLY A 789 -13.66 -2.47 -35.61
N LEU A 790 -14.14 -2.54 -36.87
CA LEU A 790 -15.28 -3.37 -37.26
C LEU A 790 -15.11 -4.86 -36.91
N PRO A 791 -13.92 -5.49 -37.06
CA PRO A 791 -13.70 -6.87 -36.60
C PRO A 791 -14.00 -7.10 -35.12
N TYR A 792 -13.98 -6.02 -34.33
CA TYR A 792 -14.20 -6.02 -32.89
C TYR A 792 -15.56 -5.42 -32.50
N GLY A 793 -16.45 -5.12 -33.45
CA GLY A 793 -17.78 -4.56 -33.15
C GLY A 793 -17.78 -3.09 -32.72
N CYS A 794 -16.75 -2.32 -33.08
CA CYS A 794 -16.68 -0.87 -32.88
C CYS A 794 -16.33 -0.16 -34.21
N GLN A 795 -16.54 1.15 -34.32
CA GLN A 795 -16.21 1.86 -35.57
C GLN A 795 -14.70 2.02 -35.73
N TYR A 796 -13.98 2.35 -34.65
CA TYR A 796 -12.53 2.53 -34.68
C TYR A 796 -11.81 1.86 -33.51
N LEU A 797 -10.56 1.48 -33.75
CA LEU A 797 -9.57 1.24 -32.70
C LEU A 797 -8.56 2.38 -32.74
N ILE A 798 -8.19 2.88 -31.56
CA ILE A 798 -7.20 3.96 -31.44
C ILE A 798 -5.94 3.48 -30.71
N TYR A 799 -4.79 4.00 -31.13
CA TYR A 799 -3.47 3.62 -30.63
C TYR A 799 -2.68 4.88 -30.25
N ARG A 800 -1.97 4.80 -29.12
CA ARG A 800 -1.06 5.86 -28.63
C ARG A 800 0.34 5.64 -29.21
N GLY A 801 0.47 5.54 -30.54
CA GLY A 801 1.74 5.24 -31.23
C GLY A 801 1.59 4.67 -32.65
N SER A 802 2.69 4.16 -33.22
CA SER A 802 2.68 3.56 -34.57
C SER A 802 1.94 2.21 -34.59
N PRO A 803 1.45 1.75 -35.77
CA PRO A 803 0.70 0.50 -35.90
C PRO A 803 1.46 -0.77 -35.49
N GLY A 804 2.80 -0.70 -35.40
CA GLY A 804 3.64 -1.81 -34.95
C GLY A 804 3.52 -2.10 -33.45
N SER A 805 2.93 -1.19 -32.67
CA SER A 805 2.59 -1.45 -31.27
C SER A 805 1.33 -2.34 -31.19
N HIS A 806 1.48 -3.58 -30.74
CA HIS A 806 0.39 -4.59 -30.72
C HIS A 806 -0.74 -4.32 -29.70
N HIS A 807 -0.86 -3.09 -29.20
CA HIS A 807 -1.75 -2.76 -28.09
C HIS A 807 -2.62 -1.54 -28.45
N ALA A 808 -3.83 -1.81 -28.99
CA ALA A 808 -4.85 -0.76 -29.14
C ALA A 808 -5.20 -0.19 -27.76
N ALA A 809 -5.22 1.14 -27.64
CA ALA A 809 -5.50 1.87 -26.41
C ALA A 809 -7.00 1.81 -26.06
N ALA A 810 -7.88 1.90 -27.05
CA ALA A 810 -9.33 1.81 -26.86
C ALA A 810 -10.09 1.45 -28.14
N GLY A 811 -11.31 0.93 -27.99
CA GLY A 811 -12.32 0.88 -29.05
C GLY A 811 -13.20 2.12 -29.01
N VAL A 812 -13.63 2.62 -30.16
CA VAL A 812 -14.48 3.80 -30.31
C VAL A 812 -15.78 3.41 -30.98
N LYS A 813 -16.91 3.69 -30.31
CA LYS A 813 -18.26 3.48 -30.83
C LYS A 813 -18.97 4.82 -31.09
N ILE A 814 -19.67 4.91 -32.21
CA ILE A 814 -20.40 6.11 -32.63
C ILE A 814 -21.90 5.85 -32.48
N GLU A 815 -22.42 6.07 -31.28
CA GLU A 815 -23.83 5.83 -30.92
C GLU A 815 -24.38 6.94 -30.01
N THR A 816 -25.71 6.97 -29.89
CA THR A 816 -26.45 7.84 -28.96
C THR A 816 -26.85 7.13 -27.66
N GLN A 817 -26.88 5.79 -27.60
CA GLN A 817 -27.24 5.01 -26.40
C GLN A 817 -26.49 3.65 -26.34
N ILE A 818 -26.38 3.09 -25.13
CA ILE A 818 -25.61 1.86 -24.84
C ILE A 818 -26.51 0.62 -24.96
N GLU A 819 -26.21 -0.28 -25.90
CA GLU A 819 -26.76 -1.65 -25.88
C GLU A 819 -25.78 -2.64 -25.21
N PRO A 820 -26.13 -3.23 -24.04
CA PRO A 820 -25.24 -4.07 -23.25
C PRO A 820 -24.71 -5.34 -23.95
N ARG A 821 -25.43 -5.84 -24.97
CA ARG A 821 -25.10 -7.10 -25.65
C ARG A 821 -23.82 -7.01 -26.48
N PHE A 822 -23.51 -5.85 -27.05
CA PHE A 822 -22.30 -5.63 -27.85
C PHE A 822 -21.03 -5.58 -27.01
N PHE A 823 -21.12 -5.12 -25.76
CA PHE A 823 -19.99 -5.03 -24.82
C PHE A 823 -19.41 -6.40 -24.44
N ILE A 824 -20.24 -7.44 -24.48
CA ILE A 824 -19.87 -8.83 -24.17
C ILE A 824 -19.07 -9.46 -25.33
N GLY A 825 -19.36 -9.09 -26.57
CA GLY A 825 -18.64 -9.56 -27.76
C GLY A 825 -17.20 -9.03 -27.83
N LEU A 826 -17.03 -7.73 -27.56
CA LEU A 826 -15.74 -7.04 -27.56
C LEU A 826 -14.75 -7.64 -26.55
N ASN A 827 -15.23 -7.94 -25.33
CA ASN A 827 -14.42 -8.56 -24.27
C ASN A 827 -14.01 -10.01 -24.54
N ARG A 828 -14.77 -10.74 -25.38
CA ARG A 828 -14.47 -12.13 -25.74
C ARG A 828 -13.45 -12.26 -26.86
N ALA A 829 -13.47 -11.33 -27.83
CA ALA A 829 -12.58 -11.37 -29.00
C ALA A 829 -11.16 -10.84 -28.71
N LEU A 830 -10.99 -10.01 -27.68
CA LEU A 830 -9.72 -9.39 -27.31
C LEU A 830 -9.15 -10.08 -26.06
N THR A 831 -8.53 -11.25 -26.28
CA THR A 831 -7.92 -12.07 -25.24
C THR A 831 -6.95 -11.27 -24.33
N ASN A 832 -7.19 -11.33 -23.02
CA ASN A 832 -6.27 -11.01 -21.91
C ASN A 832 -5.72 -9.59 -21.74
N MET A 833 -6.35 -8.52 -22.27
CA MET A 833 -5.96 -7.14 -21.88
C MET A 833 -7.17 -6.21 -21.65
N LYS A 834 -7.10 -5.40 -20.58
CA LYS A 834 -8.08 -4.33 -20.29
C LYS A 834 -8.00 -3.27 -21.40
N LYS A 835 -9.10 -3.08 -22.16
CA LYS A 835 -9.23 -1.96 -23.10
C LYS A 835 -10.51 -1.17 -22.80
N ALA A 836 -10.43 0.15 -22.93
CA ALA A 836 -11.57 1.04 -22.74
C ALA A 836 -12.46 1.07 -24.00
N LEU A 837 -13.77 1.24 -23.81
CA LEU A 837 -14.71 1.57 -24.89
C LEU A 837 -15.09 3.05 -24.75
N VAL A 838 -14.74 3.84 -25.76
CA VAL A 838 -15.05 5.27 -25.83
C VAL A 838 -16.26 5.45 -26.73
N ILE A 839 -17.31 6.08 -26.22
CA ILE A 839 -18.48 6.44 -27.01
C ILE A 839 -18.31 7.88 -27.46
N MET A 840 -18.35 8.11 -28.76
CA MET A 840 -18.27 9.44 -29.34
C MET A 840 -19.55 9.74 -30.11
N THR A 841 -20.28 10.76 -29.68
CA THR A 841 -21.55 11.16 -30.27
C THR A 841 -21.35 12.47 -31.04
N PRO A 842 -21.32 12.43 -32.39
CA PRO A 842 -21.30 13.62 -33.22
C PRO A 842 -22.67 14.30 -33.19
N ILE A 843 -22.70 15.53 -32.67
CA ILE A 843 -23.85 16.42 -32.63
C ILE A 843 -23.84 17.24 -33.91
N ILE A 844 -24.79 16.93 -34.81
CA ILE A 844 -24.96 17.62 -36.10
C ILE A 844 -26.08 18.66 -35.93
N PRO A 845 -25.82 19.96 -36.18
CA PRO A 845 -26.86 20.99 -36.13
C PRO A 845 -28.00 20.73 -37.12
N ASP A 846 -29.22 21.02 -36.69
CA ASP A 846 -30.41 20.90 -37.55
C ASP A 846 -30.34 21.84 -38.75
N GLY A 847 -30.67 21.34 -39.94
CA GLY A 847 -30.64 22.12 -41.18
C GLY A 847 -29.23 22.32 -41.78
N LEU A 848 -28.19 21.69 -41.23
CA LEU A 848 -26.84 21.78 -41.78
C LEU A 848 -26.77 21.27 -43.23
N ASN A 849 -26.28 22.12 -44.13
CA ASN A 849 -26.06 21.72 -45.52
C ASN A 849 -24.85 20.77 -45.62
N THR A 850 -25.12 19.49 -45.85
CA THR A 850 -24.10 18.43 -45.90
C THR A 850 -23.52 18.16 -47.31
N SER A 851 -23.78 19.03 -48.28
CA SER A 851 -23.29 18.87 -49.67
C SER A 851 -21.83 19.31 -49.87
N THR A 852 -21.27 20.08 -48.95
CA THR A 852 -19.88 20.56 -49.03
C THR A 852 -19.05 20.05 -47.86
N GLN A 853 -17.75 19.89 -48.05
CA GLN A 853 -16.85 19.36 -47.01
C GLN A 853 -16.76 20.25 -45.76
N ARG A 854 -17.04 21.56 -45.91
CA ARG A 854 -17.00 22.54 -44.81
C ARG A 854 -18.05 22.27 -43.72
N CYS A 855 -19.10 21.50 -44.02
CA CYS A 855 -20.13 21.17 -43.04
C CYS A 855 -19.57 20.47 -41.79
N VAL A 856 -18.45 19.75 -41.92
CA VAL A 856 -17.79 19.03 -40.81
C VAL A 856 -17.28 19.99 -39.74
N ASP A 857 -16.92 21.22 -40.10
CA ASP A 857 -16.45 22.23 -39.13
C ASP A 857 -17.55 22.67 -38.17
N SER A 858 -18.81 22.43 -38.51
CA SER A 858 -19.99 22.72 -37.67
C SER A 858 -20.49 21.52 -36.87
N VAL A 859 -19.81 20.36 -36.93
CA VAL A 859 -20.18 19.16 -36.17
C VAL A 859 -19.39 19.12 -34.86
N HIS A 860 -20.09 19.12 -33.73
CA HIS A 860 -19.47 19.00 -32.40
C HIS A 860 -19.38 17.53 -31.98
N ILE A 861 -18.29 17.12 -31.34
CA ILE A 861 -18.14 15.76 -30.81
C ILE A 861 -18.35 15.79 -29.30
N SER A 862 -19.39 15.09 -28.82
CA SER A 862 -19.54 14.76 -27.41
C SER A 862 -18.87 13.42 -27.13
N ILE A 863 -18.13 13.31 -26.03
CA ILE A 863 -17.37 12.10 -25.68
C ILE A 863 -17.88 11.61 -24.33
N SER A 864 -18.36 10.36 -24.30
CA SER A 864 -18.73 9.65 -23.09
C SER A 864 -17.87 8.40 -22.98
N THR A 865 -17.07 8.29 -21.92
CA THR A 865 -16.23 7.12 -21.67
C THR A 865 -16.97 6.15 -20.76
N SER A 866 -17.21 4.93 -21.22
CA SER A 866 -17.71 3.86 -20.35
C SER A 866 -16.53 2.99 -19.93
N THR A 867 -16.05 3.20 -18.72
CA THR A 867 -15.09 2.30 -18.07
C THR A 867 -15.85 1.09 -17.51
N THR A 868 -15.20 -0.07 -17.49
CA THR A 868 -15.81 -1.37 -17.15
C THR A 868 -16.53 -1.34 -15.79
N MET A 869 -17.84 -1.54 -15.77
CA MET A 869 -18.54 -2.16 -14.63
C MET A 869 -18.36 -3.68 -14.72
N PHE A 870 -18.04 -4.33 -13.61
CA PHE A 870 -18.14 -5.78 -13.53
C PHE A 870 -19.59 -6.20 -13.73
N ILE A 871 -19.87 -6.99 -14.78
CA ILE A 871 -20.98 -7.94 -14.74
C ILE A 871 -20.50 -9.05 -13.81
N GLU A 872 -21.00 -8.98 -12.58
CA GLU A 872 -20.80 -9.98 -11.56
C GLU A 872 -21.14 -11.38 -12.10
N ARG A 873 -20.50 -12.38 -11.50
CA ARG A 873 -20.45 -13.80 -11.82
C ARG A 873 -21.80 -14.55 -11.90
N LYS A 874 -22.92 -13.89 -12.12
CA LYS A 874 -24.26 -14.49 -12.16
C LYS A 874 -24.59 -15.25 -13.45
N MET A 875 -23.89 -15.01 -14.56
CA MET A 875 -24.21 -15.71 -15.82
C MET A 875 -23.67 -17.15 -15.92
N ASN A 876 -22.56 -17.45 -15.23
CA ASN A 876 -22.09 -18.83 -15.12
C ASN A 876 -22.83 -19.61 -14.03
N GLU A 877 -23.34 -18.92 -13.00
CA GLU A 877 -24.25 -19.53 -12.02
C GLU A 877 -25.67 -19.74 -12.57
N LEU A 878 -26.17 -18.87 -13.46
CA LEU A 878 -27.43 -19.09 -14.18
C LEU A 878 -27.32 -20.23 -15.19
N LYS A 879 -26.18 -20.38 -15.90
CA LYS A 879 -25.93 -21.55 -16.76
C LYS A 879 -25.66 -22.84 -15.98
N ALA A 880 -25.10 -22.74 -14.78
CA ALA A 880 -24.93 -23.89 -13.88
C ALA A 880 -26.22 -24.28 -13.15
N LYS A 881 -27.16 -23.35 -12.96
CA LYS A 881 -28.50 -23.63 -12.43
C LYS A 881 -29.46 -24.17 -13.49
N ASP A 882 -29.46 -23.63 -14.71
CA ASP A 882 -30.30 -24.16 -15.80
C ASP A 882 -29.77 -25.49 -16.38
N GLY A 883 -28.48 -25.80 -16.19
CA GLY A 883 -27.88 -27.07 -16.62
C GLY A 883 -28.04 -28.23 -15.63
N ASN A 884 -28.35 -27.97 -14.36
CA ASN A 884 -28.48 -29.00 -13.32
C ASN A 884 -29.93 -29.32 -12.92
N GLU A 885 -30.93 -28.58 -13.41
CA GLU A 885 -32.36 -28.90 -13.18
C GLU A 885 -33.03 -29.67 -14.34
N LEU A 886 -32.30 -30.03 -15.41
CA LEU A 886 -32.82 -30.81 -16.54
C LEU A 886 -32.40 -32.29 -16.57
N SER A 887 -31.80 -32.81 -15.50
CA SER A 887 -31.38 -34.24 -15.45
C SER A 887 -31.75 -35.02 -14.19
N LYS A 888 -32.60 -34.49 -13.29
CA LYS A 888 -33.03 -35.21 -12.07
C LYS A 888 -34.52 -35.13 -11.71
N ASP A 889 -35.38 -35.02 -12.71
CA ASP A 889 -36.82 -35.28 -12.54
C ASP A 889 -37.35 -36.21 -13.65
N LYS A 890 -36.97 -37.48 -13.56
CA LYS A 890 -37.83 -38.60 -13.93
C LYS A 890 -37.80 -39.55 -12.75
N ASP A 891 -38.99 -39.87 -12.25
CA ASP A 891 -39.29 -40.79 -11.15
C ASP A 891 -39.32 -40.19 -9.73
N MET A 892 -40.44 -39.55 -9.38
CA MET A 892 -41.38 -40.14 -8.41
C MET A 892 -42.66 -39.31 -8.27
N LYS A 893 -43.79 -40.00 -8.44
CA LYS A 893 -45.14 -39.54 -8.13
C LYS A 893 -45.44 -39.69 -6.63
N ASP A 894 -46.40 -38.89 -6.19
CA ASP A 894 -47.35 -39.08 -5.08
C ASP A 894 -47.05 -38.54 -3.66
N LYS A 895 -47.83 -37.48 -3.35
CA LYS A 895 -48.65 -37.25 -2.14
C LYS A 895 -48.08 -36.51 -0.89
N PRO A 896 -48.97 -35.84 -0.09
CA PRO A 896 -48.69 -34.48 0.38
C PRO A 896 -48.80 -34.23 1.90
N LYS A 897 -48.37 -33.01 2.30
CA LYS A 897 -48.76 -32.18 3.49
C LYS A 897 -48.39 -32.69 4.90
N GLU A 898 -47.67 -31.86 5.67
CA GLU A 898 -48.22 -31.11 6.82
C GLU A 898 -47.15 -30.20 7.50
N LYS A 899 -47.65 -29.12 8.11
CA LYS A 899 -47.02 -28.17 9.07
C LYS A 899 -47.90 -28.27 10.35
N PRO A 900 -47.57 -27.74 11.56
CA PRO A 900 -46.34 -27.09 12.06
C PRO A 900 -46.02 -27.30 13.59
N LYS A 901 -45.03 -26.53 14.09
CA LYS A 901 -44.94 -25.84 15.42
C LYS A 901 -44.27 -26.51 16.66
N PRO A 902 -43.78 -25.69 17.63
CA PRO A 902 -42.58 -25.91 18.46
C PRO A 902 -42.84 -25.97 19.98
N SER A 903 -41.82 -26.29 20.80
CA SER A 903 -41.81 -25.92 22.23
C SER A 903 -40.41 -25.97 22.89
N ASN A 904 -40.06 -24.82 23.49
CA ASN A 904 -39.29 -24.50 24.69
C ASN A 904 -38.74 -25.60 25.63
N ALA A 905 -37.62 -25.25 26.29
CA ALA A 905 -37.45 -25.09 27.75
C ALA A 905 -36.36 -25.94 28.45
N LEU A 906 -35.58 -25.23 29.29
CA LEU A 906 -35.04 -25.61 30.62
C LEU A 906 -33.95 -26.72 30.65
N SER A 907 -33.00 -26.79 31.58
CA SER A 907 -32.48 -25.97 32.69
C SER A 907 -31.35 -26.79 33.35
N ASP A 908 -30.42 -26.10 34.03
CA ASP A 908 -29.67 -26.50 35.24
C ASP A 908 -28.88 -27.81 35.29
N PHE A 909 -27.60 -27.70 35.68
CA PHE A 909 -27.03 -28.47 36.80
C PHE A 909 -25.76 -27.79 37.34
N ASP A 910 -25.62 -27.84 38.66
CA ASP A 910 -24.68 -27.11 39.51
C ASP A 910 -23.86 -28.11 40.36
N LEU A 911 -22.65 -27.69 40.79
CA LEU A 911 -21.80 -28.18 41.92
C LEU A 911 -20.87 -29.44 41.73
N PRO A 912 -19.85 -29.69 42.60
CA PRO A 912 -18.65 -28.86 42.93
C PRO A 912 -17.32 -29.65 43.27
N LEU A 913 -16.21 -28.91 43.45
CA LEU A 913 -15.04 -29.05 44.39
C LEU A 913 -14.35 -30.41 44.72
N LEU A 914 -13.01 -30.45 44.63
CA LEU A 914 -12.12 -30.98 45.71
C LEU A 914 -10.62 -30.59 45.54
N ASP A 915 -10.03 -30.11 46.64
CA ASP A 915 -8.62 -29.73 46.88
C ASP A 915 -7.65 -30.92 47.02
N PHE A 916 -6.34 -30.71 46.77
CA PHE A 916 -5.24 -31.28 47.57
C PHE A 916 -3.93 -30.46 47.44
N VAL A 917 -3.18 -30.40 48.54
CA VAL A 917 -2.09 -29.46 48.89
C VAL A 917 -0.79 -30.23 49.28
N LEU A 918 0.39 -29.55 49.21
CA LEU A 918 1.70 -29.80 49.92
C LEU A 918 2.60 -30.94 49.35
N VAL A 919 3.95 -30.95 49.30
CA VAL A 919 5.06 -30.33 50.08
C VAL A 919 6.38 -30.26 49.23
N MET A 920 7.25 -29.33 49.64
CA MET A 920 8.65 -29.06 49.28
C MET A 920 9.67 -30.23 49.31
N GLY A 921 10.82 -30.01 48.63
CA GLY A 921 12.08 -30.72 48.85
C GLY A 921 13.30 -29.98 48.29
N SER A 922 14.06 -29.34 49.17
CA SER A 922 15.37 -28.70 48.95
C SER A 922 16.52 -29.69 49.11
N SER A 923 17.61 -29.56 48.34
CA SER A 923 18.98 -29.87 48.82
C SER A 923 20.07 -29.33 47.88
N THR A 924 21.06 -28.71 48.54
CA THR A 924 22.32 -28.09 48.12
C THR A 924 23.45 -29.07 47.77
N PHE A 925 24.47 -28.62 47.03
CA PHE A 925 25.95 -28.84 47.17
C PHE A 925 26.63 -28.46 45.83
N GLU A 926 27.37 -27.36 45.68
CA GLU A 926 28.76 -27.02 46.06
C GLU A 926 29.88 -27.51 45.09
N ASP A 927 30.64 -26.51 44.62
CA ASP A 927 32.10 -26.46 44.36
C ASP A 927 32.78 -26.91 43.03
N LYS A 928 33.37 -25.87 42.40
CA LYS A 928 34.78 -25.67 41.98
C LYS A 928 35.42 -26.32 40.72
N THR A 929 35.90 -25.40 39.88
CA THR A 929 37.25 -25.26 39.28
C THR A 929 37.65 -25.97 37.97
N CYS A 930 38.05 -25.10 37.02
CA CYS A 930 39.34 -25.04 36.30
C CYS A 930 39.59 -25.69 34.92
N TRP A 931 40.36 -24.90 34.13
CA TRP A 931 41.19 -25.15 32.92
C TRP A 931 40.51 -25.11 31.54
N LYS A 932 40.81 -24.21 30.58
CA LYS A 932 42.03 -23.64 29.89
C LYS A 932 42.54 -24.42 28.66
N HIS A 933 42.64 -23.67 27.54
CA HIS A 933 43.40 -23.86 26.28
C HIS A 933 42.86 -24.88 25.26
N ALA A 934 42.95 -24.69 23.93
CA ALA A 934 43.95 -23.96 23.13
C ALA A 934 43.44 -23.54 21.71
N ASN A 935 44.01 -22.44 21.17
CA ASN A 935 44.72 -22.24 19.86
C ASN A 935 44.16 -22.86 18.55
N MET A 936 44.33 -22.30 17.33
CA MET A 936 45.11 -21.18 16.77
C MET A 936 44.73 -21.00 15.28
N CYS A 937 45.02 -19.81 14.73
CA CYS A 937 45.30 -19.47 13.31
C CYS A 937 44.13 -19.47 12.29
N ASN A 938 43.92 -18.44 11.46
CA ASN A 938 44.91 -17.74 10.63
C ASN A 938 44.61 -16.24 10.38
N ASN A 939 45.69 -15.46 10.29
CA ASN A 939 45.79 -14.04 9.91
C ASN A 939 45.59 -13.80 8.41
N LEU A 940 45.10 -12.61 8.04
CA LEU A 940 45.58 -11.79 6.91
C LEU A 940 45.28 -10.31 7.21
N ARG A 941 46.35 -9.50 7.38
CA ARG A 941 46.34 -8.03 7.43
C ARG A 941 46.70 -7.48 6.05
N PHE A 942 46.16 -6.32 5.67
CA PHE A 942 46.93 -5.30 4.92
C PHE A 942 46.39 -3.87 5.16
N SER A 943 47.30 -3.06 5.72
CA SER A 943 47.62 -1.62 5.56
C SER A 943 46.56 -0.51 5.58
N GLU A 944 46.80 0.41 6.50
CA GLU A 944 46.39 1.81 6.61
C GLU A 944 46.89 2.70 5.45
N VAL A 945 46.11 3.73 5.11
CA VAL A 945 46.61 4.97 4.50
C VAL A 945 46.08 6.15 5.32
N VAL A 946 47.02 6.90 5.88
CA VAL A 946 46.86 8.12 6.66
C VAL A 946 46.78 9.31 5.70
N LEU A 947 45.78 10.18 5.88
CA LEU A 947 45.84 11.58 5.45
C LEU A 947 45.31 12.44 6.59
N GLY A 948 46.24 13.12 7.26
CA GLY A 948 45.96 14.13 8.26
C GLY A 948 45.73 15.49 7.62
N VAL A 949 44.81 16.26 8.18
CA VAL A 949 44.86 17.72 8.15
C VAL A 949 44.54 18.21 9.56
N SER A 950 45.56 18.79 10.17
CA SER A 950 45.54 19.54 11.41
C SER A 950 44.71 20.81 11.27
N ASN A 951 43.94 21.18 12.29
CA ASN A 951 43.87 22.58 12.71
C ASN A 951 43.55 22.65 14.21
N SER A 952 44.57 23.16 14.90
CA SER A 952 44.59 23.67 16.26
C SER A 952 43.56 24.76 16.48
N LEU A 953 42.88 24.76 17.62
CA LEU A 953 42.39 25.96 18.33
C LEU A 953 42.10 25.57 19.78
N GLU A 954 43.10 25.78 20.65
CA GLU A 954 42.88 26.14 22.06
C GLU A 954 42.36 27.60 22.09
N PRO A 955 41.55 28.04 23.09
CA PRO A 955 42.12 28.21 24.43
C PRO A 955 41.18 28.07 25.66
N SER A 956 41.87 27.98 26.80
CA SER A 956 41.56 28.54 28.12
C SER A 956 40.83 27.66 29.15
N LYS A 957 41.66 27.24 30.10
CA LYS A 957 41.30 26.86 31.47
C LYS A 957 40.66 28.04 32.20
N SER A 958 39.58 27.80 32.93
CA SER A 958 39.39 28.42 34.24
C SER A 958 38.71 27.43 35.20
N GLN A 959 39.27 27.38 36.41
CA GLN A 959 38.87 26.55 37.54
C GLN A 959 37.67 27.16 38.27
N LEU A 960 36.95 26.32 39.04
CA LEU A 960 36.29 26.51 40.35
C LEU A 960 34.97 25.70 40.35
N SER A 961 34.92 24.48 40.90
CA SER A 961 34.63 24.15 42.31
C SER A 961 33.33 24.78 42.87
N ASN A 962 32.21 24.08 42.71
CA ASN A 962 31.40 23.53 43.80
C ASN A 962 30.33 22.60 43.23
#